data_AF-A0A6A4CGY7-F1
#
_entry.id   AF-A0A6A4CGY7-F1
#
_cell.length_a   1.000
_cell.length_b   1.000
_cell.length_c   1.000
_cell.angle_alpha   90.00
_cell.angle_beta   90.00
_cell.angle_gamma   90.00
#
_symmetry.space_group_name_H-M   'P 1'
#
loop_
_entity.id
_entity.type
_entity.pdbx_description
1 polymer ?
#
loop_
_entity_poly.entity_id
_entity_poly.type
_entity_poly.pdbx_seq_one_letter_code
_entity_poly.pdbx_strand_id
1 'polypeptide(L)'
;MDRGARRTRRRQQNPRTPSTLKAGVAAALLLLIQGSGVNLVAGQSCGLAASTLSTGCEDACFQYEPCLAYSASGCPSGATCVTADQCAIQCFSKPLDDTDSFTFLVEFGSYDSSKELGGSTGSSLQDETDTYAAASNDAVSNISTIELQPTVTSFVLAGGSNANSSVKGKVAKVVFGSDVISTQSNVSNVAVRNLDLSTDATLQQLPVVLPTALQKLSLANTLLSAFPTLVANFTSLQTLDLAKNYITEIAATAALNSLVHLFFLNNELSSFRAVFPSLETLDLSTNNFTAIPASIFIHDSLKELRMKGNPLESPWFTKVEADFLVQLSTLDLENSDFSKPIDSCNTANRLTVHSLTVCISDTASDDDSDSDEVSPSSSSSTSNVLVIVGAIVGGLLVLGGVVFAGIWLYRMRVRRPQNQRSKIVRESYFGGISPPLARSPADKGYRGGRRTPVSGGPRCCSSDYEDDSYSSPRISTRSTHSNNSSMAYSLWNDEELLSLQVKFEDIDDIGTIGSGAFGIIWLVKYRGNQLLASKRLRSDQVTKQRTHAFIEEIKMVAAFDHPNIVRLVGCAWTIETDLQALFEYMENGDLRDYLVDPNSPRHWSQELLQLAVDMIEALVYVHSFTPPLVHRDLKSRNVLLSSEMQAKVTDFGASRYKSKDETMTAAVGTGRWLAPEVISGSSKYDQSVDVFSFGVVLSEMDTHTIPYDDVRGANGNRLNDIAILQLVATGQLRPRFGASCPPELRMLAERCLAQDPEERPPAHVVAYELRVIQRSHYTLL
;
A
#
# COMPACT_ATOMS: atom_id res chain seq x y z
N MET A 1 -47.69 67.81 34.41
CA MET A 1 -48.28 66.84 35.35
C MET A 1 -47.65 65.50 34.99
N ASP A 2 -46.59 64.99 35.63
CA ASP A 2 -46.07 65.10 37.01
C ASP A 2 -46.75 64.14 38.03
N ARG A 3 -45.90 63.32 38.68
CA ARG A 3 -46.12 62.33 39.79
C ARG A 3 -47.01 61.09 39.54
N GLY A 4 -46.72 59.92 40.13
CA GLY A 4 -45.48 59.49 40.84
C GLY A 4 -45.68 58.49 42.02
N ALA A 5 -44.55 58.10 42.66
CA ALA A 5 -44.41 57.28 43.90
C ALA A 5 -44.73 55.76 43.79
N ARG A 6 -44.14 54.81 44.56
CA ARG A 6 -43.09 54.72 45.64
C ARG A 6 -42.38 53.34 45.50
N ARG A 7 -41.06 53.12 45.71
CA ARG A 7 -40.23 53.06 46.96
C ARG A 7 -40.64 51.96 47.97
N THR A 8 -39.76 51.27 48.75
CA THR A 8 -38.33 51.44 49.17
C THR A 8 -37.81 50.13 49.85
N ARG A 9 -36.52 49.81 50.19
CA ARG A 9 -35.13 50.13 49.72
C ARG A 9 -34.06 49.78 50.82
N ARG A 10 -33.26 48.70 50.70
CA ARG A 10 -32.02 48.40 51.50
C ARG A 10 -31.10 47.45 50.70
N ARG A 11 -29.75 47.46 50.75
CA ARG A 11 -28.66 48.38 51.19
C ARG A 11 -27.40 47.93 50.40
N GLN A 12 -26.65 48.77 49.66
CA GLN A 12 -25.50 49.62 50.08
C GLN A 12 -24.33 48.85 50.76
N GLN A 13 -23.03 49.12 50.48
CA GLN A 13 -22.39 50.24 49.76
C GLN A 13 -20.96 49.92 49.21
N ASN A 14 -20.32 50.88 48.54
CA ASN A 14 -19.00 50.80 47.87
C ASN A 14 -18.18 52.13 48.09
N PRO A 15 -17.07 52.40 47.37
CA PRO A 15 -15.63 52.17 47.67
C PRO A 15 -14.87 53.38 48.27
N ARG A 16 -13.52 53.29 48.46
CA ARG A 16 -12.56 54.43 48.40
C ARG A 16 -11.06 54.04 48.38
N THR A 17 -10.22 54.98 47.93
CA THR A 17 -8.73 54.99 47.86
C THR A 17 -8.24 56.46 48.06
N PRO A 18 -6.94 56.83 47.95
CA PRO A 18 -5.72 56.34 48.63
C PRO A 18 -4.88 57.47 49.28
N SER A 19 -3.80 57.18 50.04
CA SER A 19 -2.73 58.17 50.34
C SER A 19 -1.37 57.61 50.87
N THR A 20 -0.30 57.76 50.05
CA THR A 20 1.07 58.23 50.38
C THR A 20 1.87 57.75 51.63
N LEU A 21 3.13 57.31 51.45
CA LEU A 21 4.35 58.17 51.60
C LEU A 21 5.62 57.53 50.95
N LYS A 22 6.86 57.99 51.26
CA LYS A 22 8.09 57.80 50.44
C LYS A 22 9.30 57.13 51.11
N ALA A 23 10.02 56.31 50.32
CA ALA A 23 11.49 56.17 50.12
C ALA A 23 12.49 55.88 51.27
N GLY A 24 13.44 54.96 51.01
CA GLY A 24 14.89 55.25 51.18
C GLY A 24 15.86 54.16 51.71
N VAL A 25 16.88 53.81 50.89
CA VAL A 25 18.22 53.29 51.27
C VAL A 25 18.31 51.81 51.75
N ALA A 26 19.52 51.22 51.75
CA ALA A 26 19.76 49.78 51.62
C ALA A 26 20.92 49.19 52.50
N ALA A 27 20.91 47.85 52.61
CA ALA A 27 22.03 46.89 52.82
C ALA A 27 22.99 46.99 54.04
N ALA A 28 23.15 45.87 54.77
CA ALA A 28 24.46 45.28 55.14
C ALA A 28 24.37 43.89 55.86
N LEU A 29 25.26 42.97 55.43
CA LEU A 29 25.96 41.86 56.14
C LEU A 29 25.29 40.95 57.22
N LEU A 30 25.25 39.64 56.89
CA LEU A 30 25.98 38.51 57.53
C LEU A 30 26.13 38.41 59.08
N LEU A 31 25.79 37.24 59.66
CA LEU A 31 26.73 36.15 60.03
C LEU A 31 26.07 34.92 60.73
N LEU A 32 26.30 33.72 60.14
CA LEU A 32 26.67 32.42 60.76
C LEU A 32 25.74 31.51 61.65
N ILE A 33 25.78 30.22 61.26
CA ILE A 33 25.95 28.97 62.06
C ILE A 33 24.76 28.03 62.38
N GLN A 34 24.68 26.98 61.53
CA GLN A 34 24.52 25.53 61.79
C GLN A 34 23.25 24.94 62.48
N GLY A 35 22.82 23.79 61.92
CA GLY A 35 21.74 22.94 62.45
C GLY A 35 21.36 21.82 61.46
N SER A 36 22.26 20.86 61.22
CA SER A 36 22.13 19.87 60.15
C SER A 36 20.98 18.86 60.36
N GLY A 37 20.18 18.62 59.32
CA GLY A 37 19.18 17.55 59.26
C GLY A 37 18.94 17.13 57.81
N VAL A 38 19.42 15.95 57.41
CA VAL A 38 19.36 15.48 56.01
C VAL A 38 17.99 14.89 55.70
N ASN A 39 17.40 15.33 54.59
CA ASN A 39 16.57 14.49 53.74
C ASN A 39 16.97 14.75 52.27
N LEU A 40 17.01 13.69 51.47
CA LEU A 40 17.51 13.69 50.09
C LEU A 40 16.36 13.65 49.07
N VAL A 41 16.74 13.88 47.80
CA VAL A 41 15.93 13.67 46.58
C VAL A 41 14.82 14.71 46.31
N ALA A 42 15.21 15.80 45.66
CA ALA A 42 14.65 16.20 44.37
C ALA A 42 15.68 17.07 43.64
N GLY A 43 16.28 16.57 42.55
CA GLY A 43 17.19 17.37 41.73
C GLY A 43 16.39 18.28 40.80
N GLN A 44 16.82 19.54 40.64
CA GLN A 44 16.34 20.36 39.52
C GLN A 44 16.93 19.79 38.22
N SER A 45 16.10 19.66 37.19
CA SER A 45 16.49 19.15 35.88
C SER A 45 17.04 20.26 35.00
N CYS A 46 18.12 19.97 34.28
CA CYS A 46 18.50 20.69 33.07
C CYS A 46 17.30 20.80 32.11
N GLY A 47 17.14 21.92 31.38
CA GLY A 47 16.08 22.07 30.38
C GLY A 47 16.24 21.08 29.23
N LEU A 48 17.50 20.80 28.85
CA LEU A 48 17.87 19.68 27.98
C LEU A 48 18.06 18.40 28.79
N ALA A 49 17.42 17.31 28.35
CA ALA A 49 17.67 15.98 28.91
C ALA A 49 19.12 15.53 28.60
N ALA A 50 19.78 14.90 29.57
CA ALA A 50 21.15 14.42 29.41
C ALA A 50 21.29 13.50 28.18
N SER A 51 22.44 13.55 27.51
CA SER A 51 22.73 12.80 26.27
C SER A 51 21.83 13.16 25.06
N THR A 52 21.25 14.36 25.06
CA THR A 52 20.50 14.93 23.94
C THR A 52 21.33 15.96 23.18
N LEU A 53 21.46 15.77 21.86
CA LEU A 53 22.03 16.75 20.92
C LEU A 53 21.00 17.83 20.59
N SER A 54 21.43 19.10 20.57
CA SER A 54 20.63 20.27 20.20
C SER A 54 21.54 21.41 19.72
N THR A 55 20.95 22.55 19.37
CA THR A 55 21.60 23.88 19.40
C THR A 55 21.01 24.80 20.49
N GLY A 56 19.90 24.40 21.13
CA GLY A 56 19.14 25.21 22.09
C GLY A 56 19.71 25.23 23.52
N CYS A 57 21.02 25.31 23.68
CA CYS A 57 21.70 25.14 24.97
C CYS A 57 21.75 26.39 25.86
N GLU A 58 20.59 26.99 26.16
CA GLU A 58 20.41 27.98 27.25
C GLU A 58 21.46 29.13 27.24
N ASP A 59 21.73 29.71 26.06
CA ASP A 59 22.74 30.75 25.79
C ASP A 59 24.20 30.40 26.17
N ALA A 60 24.52 29.14 26.46
CA ALA A 60 25.86 28.69 26.88
C ALA A 60 26.84 28.44 25.72
N CYS A 61 26.34 28.30 24.49
CA CYS A 61 27.10 28.13 23.24
C CYS A 61 26.74 29.25 22.25
N PHE A 62 27.53 29.46 21.18
CA PHE A 62 27.16 30.43 20.16
C PHE A 62 25.94 29.97 19.35
N GLN A 63 25.22 30.92 18.74
CA GLN A 63 24.03 30.61 17.94
C GLN A 63 24.39 29.63 16.81
N TYR A 64 23.55 28.61 16.64
CA TYR A 64 23.72 27.50 15.68
C TYR A 64 24.90 26.55 15.95
N GLU A 65 25.66 26.69 17.05
CA GLU A 65 26.62 25.66 17.45
C GLU A 65 25.90 24.42 18.01
N PRO A 66 26.21 23.20 17.53
CA PRO A 66 25.70 21.99 18.15
C PRO A 66 26.31 21.80 19.54
N CYS A 67 25.53 21.22 20.45
CA CYS A 67 25.87 21.13 21.86
C CYS A 67 25.23 19.91 22.56
N LEU A 68 25.86 19.44 23.64
CA LEU A 68 25.40 18.32 24.47
C LEU A 68 25.31 18.72 25.94
N ALA A 69 24.19 18.38 26.58
CA ALA A 69 24.00 18.51 28.01
C ALA A 69 24.41 17.24 28.76
N TYR A 70 25.26 17.40 29.78
CA TYR A 70 25.65 16.38 30.76
C TYR A 70 25.18 16.81 32.16
N SER A 71 25.03 15.84 33.06
CA SER A 71 24.86 16.12 34.49
C SER A 71 26.10 16.83 35.07
N ALA A 72 25.94 17.52 36.21
CA ALA A 72 26.97 18.34 36.86
C ALA A 72 28.38 17.71 37.00
N SER A 73 28.47 16.37 37.05
CA SER A 73 29.71 15.60 37.19
C SER A 73 30.01 14.69 35.99
N GLY A 74 29.31 14.85 34.87
CA GLY A 74 29.33 13.94 33.72
C GLY A 74 30.12 14.42 32.50
N CYS A 75 30.75 15.60 32.56
CA CYS A 75 31.57 16.11 31.44
C CYS A 75 32.72 15.14 31.10
N PRO A 76 32.91 14.75 29.83
CA PRO A 76 34.00 13.84 29.44
C PRO A 76 35.39 14.41 29.74
N SER A 77 36.32 13.55 30.17
CA SER A 77 37.72 13.92 30.43
C SER A 77 38.44 14.35 29.15
N GLY A 78 38.53 15.67 28.93
CA GLY A 78 39.10 16.29 27.74
C GLY A 78 38.16 17.26 27.02
N ALA A 79 36.86 17.23 27.33
CA ALA A 79 35.88 18.16 26.79
C ALA A 79 35.91 19.52 27.52
N THR A 80 35.76 20.61 26.76
CA THR A 80 35.57 21.97 27.30
C THR A 80 34.09 22.22 27.59
N CYS A 81 33.62 21.78 28.76
CA CYS A 81 32.23 22.04 29.19
C CYS A 81 32.08 23.41 29.87
N VAL A 82 31.04 24.15 29.49
CA VAL A 82 30.53 25.35 30.18
C VAL A 82 29.54 24.91 31.27
N THR A 83 29.52 25.59 32.41
CA THR A 83 28.57 25.29 33.50
C THR A 83 27.44 26.32 33.56
N ALA A 84 26.20 25.87 33.34
CA ALA A 84 24.98 26.66 33.49
C ALA A 84 24.01 25.92 34.42
N ASP A 85 23.47 26.58 35.45
CA ASP A 85 22.42 26.10 36.36
C ASP A 85 22.40 24.59 36.72
N GLN A 86 23.56 24.10 37.18
CA GLN A 86 23.85 22.70 37.58
C GLN A 86 24.03 21.67 36.45
N CYS A 87 24.16 22.14 35.21
CA CYS A 87 24.37 21.35 34.00
C CYS A 87 25.77 21.65 33.42
N ALA A 88 26.41 20.63 32.85
CA ALA A 88 27.68 20.77 32.14
C ALA A 88 27.40 20.64 30.64
N ILE A 89 27.58 21.72 29.89
CA ILE A 89 27.25 21.80 28.46
C ILE A 89 28.53 21.78 27.65
N GLN A 90 28.69 20.82 26.76
CA GLN A 90 29.78 20.79 25.78
C GLN A 90 29.31 21.46 24.49
N CYS A 91 29.94 22.56 24.11
CA CYS A 91 29.74 23.22 22.81
C CYS A 91 30.72 22.63 21.80
N PHE A 92 30.25 22.33 20.59
CA PHE A 92 31.08 21.80 19.50
C PHE A 92 31.52 22.94 18.57
N SER A 93 32.35 23.83 19.11
CA SER A 93 32.87 25.00 18.41
C SER A 93 33.91 24.62 17.35
N LYS A 94 33.43 24.15 16.20
CA LYS A 94 34.22 24.03 14.96
C LYS A 94 33.64 24.95 13.90
N PRO A 95 34.48 25.58 13.07
CA PRO A 95 33.99 26.29 11.89
C PRO A 95 33.27 25.31 10.97
N LEU A 96 32.16 25.76 10.39
CA LEU A 96 31.60 25.12 9.21
C LEU A 96 32.55 25.44 8.05
N ASP A 97 33.45 24.50 7.70
CA ASP A 97 34.39 24.62 6.56
C ASP A 97 33.64 24.79 5.21
N ASP A 98 32.36 24.43 5.17
CA ASP A 98 31.41 24.68 4.11
C ASP A 98 30.20 25.43 4.70
N THR A 99 29.94 26.67 4.25
CA THR A 99 28.84 27.51 4.77
C THR A 99 27.45 26.99 4.44
N ASP A 100 27.37 26.05 3.50
CA ASP A 100 26.14 25.60 2.87
C ASP A 100 25.76 24.17 3.33
N SER A 101 26.62 23.51 4.13
CA SER A 101 26.34 22.21 4.73
C SER A 101 26.67 22.11 6.23
N PHE A 102 25.77 21.46 6.97
CA PHE A 102 25.96 21.10 8.37
C PHE A 102 26.25 19.60 8.46
N THR A 103 27.35 19.21 9.12
CA THR A 103 27.73 17.80 9.30
C THR A 103 28.03 17.50 10.77
N PHE A 104 27.36 16.51 11.34
CA PHE A 104 27.64 15.98 12.68
C PHE A 104 27.88 14.46 12.64
N LEU A 105 28.94 14.03 13.33
CA LEU A 105 29.37 12.63 13.43
C LEU A 105 29.00 12.03 14.79
N VAL A 106 28.38 10.85 14.78
CA VAL A 106 28.05 10.08 15.98
C VAL A 106 28.91 8.81 16.00
N GLU A 107 30.12 8.90 16.57
CA GLU A 107 31.05 7.76 16.62
C GLU A 107 30.39 6.56 17.30
N PHE A 108 30.65 5.33 16.82
CA PHE A 108 29.84 4.15 17.16
C PHE A 108 29.79 3.79 18.66
N GLY A 109 30.73 4.27 19.48
CA GLY A 109 30.78 4.00 20.91
C GLY A 109 30.85 2.51 21.24
N SER A 110 30.13 2.08 22.28
CA SER A 110 29.98 0.68 22.69
C SER A 110 28.77 -0.05 22.09
N TYR A 111 28.05 0.57 21.14
CA TYR A 111 26.88 -0.05 20.51
C TYR A 111 27.27 -0.92 19.30
N ASP A 112 27.05 -2.22 19.41
CA ASP A 112 27.09 -3.17 18.29
C ASP A 112 25.67 -3.45 17.77
N SER A 113 25.50 -3.45 16.45
CA SER A 113 24.21 -3.70 15.82
C SER A 113 23.87 -5.19 15.67
N SER A 114 22.58 -5.50 15.49
CA SER A 114 22.10 -6.86 15.22
C SER A 114 22.67 -7.51 13.95
N LYS A 115 23.16 -6.70 13.00
CA LYS A 115 23.82 -7.16 11.76
C LYS A 115 25.35 -7.18 11.90
N GLU A 116 25.94 -6.29 12.71
CA GLU A 116 27.38 -6.27 12.98
C GLU A 116 27.86 -7.50 13.76
N LEU A 117 27.06 -7.94 14.74
CA LEU A 117 27.28 -9.18 15.50
C LEU A 117 27.30 -10.45 14.61
N GLY A 118 26.95 -10.33 13.32
CA GLY A 118 27.01 -11.38 12.31
C GLY A 118 28.36 -11.57 11.60
N GLY A 119 29.26 -10.57 11.61
CA GLY A 119 30.66 -10.76 11.15
C GLY A 119 31.35 -9.58 10.45
N SER A 120 32.69 -9.63 10.49
CA SER A 120 33.64 -8.77 9.77
C SER A 120 33.77 -7.29 10.22
N THR A 121 34.27 -7.08 11.44
CA THR A 121 34.99 -5.86 11.82
C THR A 121 36.27 -5.72 10.96
N GLY A 122 36.32 -4.83 9.97
CA GLY A 122 37.37 -4.94 8.94
C GLY A 122 37.63 -3.77 7.99
N SER A 123 37.57 -2.51 8.44
CA SER A 123 38.20 -1.39 7.69
C SER A 123 38.59 -0.23 8.59
N SER A 124 39.83 0.27 8.46
CA SER A 124 40.17 1.61 8.92
C SER A 124 39.51 2.63 7.99
N LEU A 125 38.38 3.19 8.42
CA LEU A 125 37.77 4.34 7.75
C LEU A 125 38.73 5.55 7.87
N GLN A 126 38.71 6.45 6.89
CA GLN A 126 39.39 7.74 7.04
C GLN A 126 38.70 8.52 8.15
N ASP A 127 39.47 8.97 9.14
CA ASP A 127 38.95 9.75 10.24
C ASP A 127 38.72 11.21 9.83
N GLU A 128 37.50 11.68 10.03
CA GLU A 128 37.03 13.05 9.77
C GLU A 128 36.57 13.73 11.09
N THR A 129 36.80 13.10 12.25
CA THR A 129 36.47 13.69 13.57
C THR A 129 37.35 14.89 13.94
N ASP A 130 38.46 15.11 13.23
CA ASP A 130 39.23 16.36 13.26
C ASP A 130 38.60 17.47 12.39
N THR A 131 37.88 17.13 11.31
CA THR A 131 37.18 18.08 10.44
C THR A 131 35.81 18.47 11.01
N TYR A 132 34.90 17.50 11.16
CA TYR A 132 33.51 17.76 11.55
C TYR A 132 33.30 17.75 13.07
N ALA A 133 32.15 18.27 13.53
CA ALA A 133 31.71 18.09 14.90
C ALA A 133 31.39 16.61 15.16
N ALA A 134 31.92 16.04 16.24
CA ALA A 134 31.85 14.60 16.51
C ALA A 134 31.66 14.30 18.01
N ALA A 135 30.90 13.26 18.33
CA ALA A 135 30.79 12.72 19.68
C ALA A 135 30.44 11.21 19.68
N SER A 136 30.86 10.48 20.72
CA SER A 136 30.49 9.06 20.89
C SER A 136 28.99 8.85 21.11
N ASN A 137 28.44 7.78 20.54
CA ASN A 137 27.11 7.28 20.79
C ASN A 137 26.87 6.87 22.27
N ASP A 138 27.94 6.62 23.04
CA ASP A 138 27.86 6.44 24.49
C ASP A 138 27.47 7.76 25.22
N ALA A 139 27.73 8.91 24.58
CA ALA A 139 27.35 10.24 25.05
C ALA A 139 26.11 10.80 24.35
N VAL A 140 25.86 10.45 23.07
CA VAL A 140 24.73 10.92 22.26
C VAL A 140 23.76 9.77 21.99
N SER A 141 22.61 9.77 22.69
CA SER A 141 21.55 8.78 22.50
C SER A 141 20.25 9.38 21.95
N ASN A 142 20.07 10.70 22.04
CA ASN A 142 18.86 11.40 21.63
C ASN A 142 19.22 12.66 20.82
N ILE A 143 18.38 13.06 19.87
CA ILE A 143 18.57 14.23 19.01
C ILE A 143 17.29 15.04 18.99
N SER A 144 17.38 16.31 19.37
CA SER A 144 16.28 17.27 19.41
C SER A 144 16.43 18.33 18.32
N THR A 145 15.66 19.42 18.39
CA THR A 145 15.74 20.53 17.44
C THR A 145 17.17 21.06 17.32
N ILE A 146 17.61 21.19 16.07
CA ILE A 146 18.86 21.79 15.61
C ILE A 146 18.45 22.98 14.73
N GLU A 147 18.68 24.20 15.22
CA GLU A 147 18.55 25.41 14.43
C GLU A 147 19.78 25.56 13.53
N LEU A 148 19.57 25.78 12.23
CA LEU A 148 20.65 25.90 11.25
C LEU A 148 20.83 27.34 10.79
N GLN A 149 22.04 27.69 10.33
CA GLN A 149 22.27 28.98 9.69
C GLN A 149 21.45 29.06 8.39
N PRO A 150 20.87 30.23 8.04
CA PRO A 150 20.04 30.36 6.84
C PRO A 150 20.71 30.03 5.49
N THR A 151 22.05 29.91 5.44
CA THR A 151 22.81 29.46 4.27
C THR A 151 22.81 27.95 4.08
N VAL A 152 22.53 27.16 5.14
CA VAL A 152 22.63 25.69 5.09
C VAL A 152 21.52 25.11 4.22
N THR A 153 21.93 24.43 3.15
CA THR A 153 21.04 23.70 2.23
C THR A 153 21.19 22.18 2.32
N SER A 154 22.24 21.71 3.00
CA SER A 154 22.55 20.29 3.19
C SER A 154 22.76 19.95 4.66
N PHE A 155 22.07 18.93 5.16
CA PHE A 155 22.20 18.43 6.53
C PHE A 155 22.65 16.97 6.53
N VAL A 156 23.77 16.69 7.20
CA VAL A 156 24.39 15.37 7.28
C VAL A 156 24.52 14.96 8.75
N LEU A 157 23.91 13.83 9.08
CA LEU A 157 24.04 13.15 10.36
C LEU A 157 24.53 11.73 10.09
N ALA A 158 25.79 11.44 10.44
CA ALA A 158 26.45 10.19 10.10
C ALA A 158 26.99 9.47 11.33
N GLY A 159 26.70 8.18 11.48
CA GLY A 159 27.34 7.32 12.46
C GLY A 159 28.79 6.96 12.07
N GLY A 160 29.68 6.88 13.07
CA GLY A 160 31.11 6.63 12.88
C GLY A 160 31.95 7.90 12.72
N SER A 161 33.19 7.73 12.28
CA SER A 161 34.18 8.80 12.12
C SER A 161 34.28 9.37 10.69
N ASN A 162 33.33 9.06 9.80
CA ASN A 162 33.35 9.50 8.40
C ASN A 162 31.93 9.74 7.86
N ALA A 163 31.72 10.85 7.13
CA ALA A 163 30.41 11.25 6.61
C ALA A 163 29.96 10.49 5.35
N ASN A 164 30.90 9.85 4.64
CA ASN A 164 30.67 9.26 3.31
C ASN A 164 31.01 7.76 3.21
N SER A 165 31.91 7.26 4.04
CA SER A 165 32.35 5.87 4.07
C SER A 165 31.66 5.08 5.19
N SER A 166 31.53 3.76 5.00
CA SER A 166 30.81 2.91 5.95
C SER A 166 30.99 1.41 5.75
N VAL A 167 31.01 0.68 6.86
CA VAL A 167 30.93 -0.79 6.92
C VAL A 167 29.46 -1.18 7.02
N LYS A 168 28.96 -1.94 6.04
CA LYS A 168 27.55 -2.39 6.01
C LYS A 168 27.23 -3.19 7.29
N GLY A 169 26.26 -2.70 8.05
CA GLY A 169 25.83 -3.28 9.33
C GLY A 169 26.38 -2.57 10.57
N LYS A 170 27.52 -1.87 10.51
CA LYS A 170 28.00 -1.05 11.63
C LYS A 170 27.29 0.31 11.60
N VAL A 171 26.56 0.62 12.68
CA VAL A 171 25.70 1.81 12.81
C VAL A 171 25.71 2.31 14.26
N ALA A 172 25.49 3.62 14.46
CA ALA A 172 25.25 4.19 15.79
C ALA A 172 23.74 4.23 16.09
N LYS A 173 23.35 4.19 17.36
CA LYS A 173 21.95 4.13 17.79
C LYS A 173 21.47 5.45 18.39
N VAL A 174 20.65 6.18 17.64
CA VAL A 174 20.05 7.45 18.08
C VAL A 174 18.53 7.37 18.10
N VAL A 175 17.92 8.17 18.97
CA VAL A 175 16.47 8.44 19.00
C VAL A 175 16.25 9.86 18.51
N PHE A 176 15.19 10.09 17.73
CA PHE A 176 14.77 11.45 17.35
C PHE A 176 13.70 11.97 18.31
N GLY A 177 13.73 13.27 18.59
CA GLY A 177 12.72 13.97 19.37
C GLY A 177 11.43 14.22 18.58
N SER A 178 10.63 15.19 19.05
CA SER A 178 9.43 15.65 18.35
C SER A 178 9.72 16.49 17.10
N ASP A 179 10.93 17.06 17.01
CA ASP A 179 11.48 17.77 15.87
C ASP A 179 13.01 17.60 15.89
N VAL A 180 13.64 17.75 14.73
CA VAL A 180 15.10 17.85 14.56
C VAL A 180 15.41 19.02 13.64
N ILE A 181 14.93 18.99 12.39
CA ILE A 181 15.10 20.07 11.40
C ILE A 181 13.84 20.29 10.53
N SER A 182 12.65 19.86 10.94
CA SER A 182 11.43 19.95 10.10
C SER A 182 11.03 21.39 9.75
N THR A 183 11.41 22.34 10.60
CA THR A 183 11.21 23.78 10.46
C THR A 183 12.21 24.46 9.51
N GLN A 184 13.29 23.77 9.12
CA GLN A 184 14.40 24.35 8.35
C GLN A 184 14.13 24.34 6.84
N SER A 185 13.30 25.29 6.37
CA SER A 185 12.81 25.38 4.98
C SER A 185 13.89 25.49 3.89
N ASN A 186 15.12 25.85 4.25
CA ASN A 186 16.23 26.05 3.31
C ASN A 186 17.00 24.74 3.02
N VAL A 187 16.84 23.72 3.87
CA VAL A 187 17.48 22.41 3.70
C VAL A 187 16.74 21.61 2.63
N SER A 188 17.41 21.37 1.51
CA SER A 188 16.91 20.57 0.38
C SER A 188 17.59 19.19 0.28
N ASN A 189 18.75 19.02 0.91
CA ASN A 189 19.51 17.77 0.95
C ASN A 189 19.62 17.26 2.39
N VAL A 190 19.24 16.01 2.64
CA VAL A 190 19.42 15.33 3.94
C VAL A 190 20.14 14.01 3.74
N ALA A 191 21.12 13.72 4.61
CA ALA A 191 21.76 12.42 4.72
C ALA A 191 21.75 11.94 6.18
N VAL A 192 21.01 10.86 6.45
CA VAL A 192 20.97 10.14 7.73
C VAL A 192 21.64 8.79 7.48
N ARG A 193 22.92 8.66 7.84
CA ARG A 193 23.80 7.56 7.41
C ARG A 193 24.37 6.79 8.58
N ASN A 194 24.55 5.49 8.43
CA ASN A 194 25.16 4.66 9.48
C ASN A 194 24.43 4.76 10.83
N LEU A 195 23.10 4.92 10.83
CA LEU A 195 22.27 5.03 12.05
C LEU A 195 21.23 3.90 12.10
N ASP A 196 20.96 3.35 13.29
CA ASP A 196 19.95 2.29 13.46
C ASP A 196 18.53 2.82 13.26
N LEU A 197 18.01 2.66 12.03
CA LEU A 197 16.61 2.90 11.67
C LEU A 197 15.85 1.56 11.50
N SER A 198 16.32 0.46 12.10
CA SER A 198 15.69 -0.86 11.93
C SER A 198 14.32 -1.00 12.60
N THR A 199 13.90 -0.02 13.43
CA THR A 199 12.61 -0.04 14.13
C THR A 199 11.60 0.86 13.45
N ASP A 200 10.35 0.38 13.30
CA ASP A 200 9.23 1.16 12.77
C ASP A 200 9.04 2.49 13.52
N ALA A 201 9.30 2.52 14.83
CA ALA A 201 9.17 3.73 15.64
C ALA A 201 10.08 4.86 15.14
N THR A 202 11.37 4.58 14.92
CA THR A 202 12.34 5.57 14.42
C THR A 202 12.03 5.97 12.97
N LEU A 203 11.56 5.03 12.14
CA LEU A 203 11.21 5.31 10.74
C LEU A 203 9.99 6.21 10.59
N GLN A 204 8.92 5.96 11.37
CA GLN A 204 7.69 6.75 11.37
C GLN A 204 7.91 8.20 11.83
N GLN A 205 9.03 8.50 12.50
CA GLN A 205 9.42 9.87 12.85
C GLN A 205 10.04 10.66 11.68
N LEU A 206 10.62 10.02 10.66
CA LEU A 206 11.37 10.73 9.60
C LEU A 206 10.56 11.84 8.90
N PRO A 207 9.27 11.66 8.52
CA PRO A 207 8.48 12.71 7.90
C PRO A 207 7.99 13.81 8.87
N VAL A 208 8.26 13.65 10.18
CA VAL A 208 7.91 14.61 11.24
C VAL A 208 9.12 15.44 11.65
N VAL A 209 10.33 14.87 11.59
CA VAL A 209 11.57 15.54 12.06
C VAL A 209 12.44 16.12 10.93
N LEU A 210 12.09 15.87 9.67
CA LEU A 210 12.77 16.38 8.47
C LEU A 210 11.86 17.34 7.66
N PRO A 211 12.41 18.27 6.86
CA PRO A 211 11.63 19.12 5.98
C PRO A 211 10.81 18.31 4.97
N THR A 212 9.60 18.78 4.61
CA THR A 212 8.78 18.11 3.58
C THR A 212 9.24 18.41 2.15
N ALA A 213 9.96 19.51 1.94
CA ALA A 213 10.36 20.02 0.63
C ALA A 213 11.71 19.47 0.11
N LEU A 214 12.19 18.35 0.65
CA LEU A 214 13.48 17.76 0.28
C LEU A 214 13.55 17.36 -1.20
N GLN A 215 14.71 17.62 -1.80
CA GLN A 215 15.09 17.18 -3.15
C GLN A 215 15.96 15.92 -3.10
N LYS A 216 16.74 15.73 -2.02
CA LYS A 216 17.64 14.59 -1.83
C LYS A 216 17.56 14.02 -0.42
N LEU A 217 17.42 12.70 -0.32
CA LEU A 217 17.41 11.94 0.93
C LEU A 217 18.34 10.72 0.80
N SER A 218 19.34 10.63 1.67
CA SER A 218 20.21 9.45 1.83
C SER A 218 19.90 8.79 3.18
N LEU A 219 19.49 7.51 3.14
CA LEU A 219 19.30 6.62 4.28
C LEU A 219 20.29 5.43 4.18
N ALA A 220 21.51 5.69 3.72
CA ALA A 220 22.49 4.64 3.43
C ALA A 220 23.03 3.98 4.70
N ASN A 221 23.13 2.64 4.69
CA ASN A 221 23.53 1.82 5.83
C ASN A 221 22.71 2.13 7.10
N THR A 222 21.39 2.03 7.03
CA THR A 222 20.47 2.30 8.16
C THR A 222 19.69 1.05 8.63
N LEU A 223 20.20 -0.13 8.27
CA LEU A 223 19.67 -1.47 8.59
C LEU A 223 18.29 -1.81 7.99
N LEU A 224 17.80 -1.05 7.01
CA LEU A 224 16.45 -1.24 6.43
C LEU A 224 16.30 -2.60 5.74
N SER A 225 15.25 -3.35 6.08
CA SER A 225 14.92 -4.66 5.49
C SER A 225 13.82 -4.62 4.43
N ALA A 226 13.13 -3.49 4.31
CA ALA A 226 12.04 -3.23 3.35
C ALA A 226 12.14 -1.80 2.80
N PHE A 227 11.52 -1.54 1.65
CA PHE A 227 11.48 -0.21 1.07
C PHE A 227 10.66 0.76 1.97
N PRO A 228 11.21 1.91 2.40
CA PRO A 228 10.55 2.79 3.36
C PRO A 228 9.46 3.63 2.67
N THR A 229 8.25 3.10 2.54
CA THR A 229 7.12 3.73 1.83
C THR A 229 6.78 5.15 2.31
N LEU A 230 7.14 5.49 3.55
CA LEU A 230 7.05 6.84 4.14
C LEU A 230 7.74 7.94 3.33
N VAL A 231 8.74 7.62 2.49
CA VAL A 231 9.41 8.64 1.67
C VAL A 231 8.46 9.27 0.63
N ALA A 232 7.30 8.67 0.38
CA ALA A 232 6.21 9.27 -0.42
C ALA A 232 5.69 10.61 0.16
N ASN A 233 5.93 10.90 1.44
CA ASN A 233 5.59 12.19 2.04
C ASN A 233 6.48 13.35 1.54
N PHE A 234 7.65 13.06 0.98
CA PHE A 234 8.57 14.04 0.40
C PHE A 234 8.25 14.23 -1.10
N THR A 235 7.15 14.94 -1.40
CA THR A 235 6.60 15.06 -2.76
C THR A 235 7.50 15.77 -3.79
N SER A 236 8.59 16.38 -3.33
CA SER A 236 9.61 17.07 -4.14
C SER A 236 10.88 16.22 -4.37
N LEU A 237 10.93 14.99 -3.86
CA LEU A 237 12.14 14.18 -3.79
C LEU A 237 12.58 13.71 -5.17
N GLN A 238 13.78 14.10 -5.58
CA GLN A 238 14.42 13.76 -6.86
C GLN A 238 15.50 12.68 -6.71
N THR A 239 16.19 12.64 -5.56
CA THR A 239 17.25 11.67 -5.27
C THR A 239 16.94 10.89 -4.00
N LEU A 240 16.93 9.55 -4.11
CA LEU A 240 16.79 8.63 -2.97
C LEU A 240 17.94 7.63 -2.96
N ASP A 241 18.74 7.68 -1.91
CA ASP A 241 19.88 6.78 -1.68
C ASP A 241 19.57 5.83 -0.51
N LEU A 242 19.46 4.54 -0.83
CA LEU A 242 19.18 3.44 0.08
C LEU A 242 20.32 2.40 0.06
N ALA A 243 21.54 2.79 -0.33
CA ALA A 243 22.69 1.90 -0.43
C ALA A 243 23.06 1.23 0.91
N LYS A 244 23.71 0.07 0.84
CA LYS A 244 24.22 -0.73 1.99
C LYS A 244 23.15 -1.17 3.00
N ASN A 245 21.89 -1.24 2.60
CA ASN A 245 20.79 -1.77 3.42
C ASN A 245 20.55 -3.27 3.14
N TYR A 246 19.41 -3.81 3.58
CA TYR A 246 19.03 -5.23 3.49
C TYR A 246 17.64 -5.39 2.82
N ILE A 247 17.30 -4.48 1.90
CA ILE A 247 16.01 -4.48 1.20
C ILE A 247 15.99 -5.65 0.20
N THR A 248 14.94 -6.47 0.23
CA THR A 248 14.84 -7.73 -0.53
C THR A 248 13.94 -7.67 -1.78
N GLU A 249 12.93 -6.80 -1.78
CA GLU A 249 12.06 -6.51 -2.92
C GLU A 249 11.56 -5.06 -2.92
N ILE A 250 11.14 -4.57 -4.10
CA ILE A 250 10.46 -3.27 -4.27
C ILE A 250 9.25 -3.47 -5.19
N ALA A 251 8.06 -3.13 -4.71
CA ALA A 251 6.81 -3.28 -5.44
C ALA A 251 6.01 -1.96 -5.50
N ALA A 252 5.52 -1.61 -6.70
CA ALA A 252 4.44 -0.64 -6.96
C ALA A 252 4.40 0.65 -6.11
N THR A 253 5.36 1.56 -6.32
CA THR A 253 5.48 2.84 -5.60
C THR A 253 4.75 4.01 -6.30
N ALA A 254 3.42 4.00 -6.29
CA ALA A 254 2.55 4.93 -7.03
C ALA A 254 2.56 6.43 -6.59
N ALA A 255 3.56 6.86 -5.81
CA ALA A 255 3.61 8.16 -5.14
C ALA A 255 4.97 8.89 -5.23
N LEU A 256 5.93 8.38 -6.03
CA LEU A 256 7.29 8.93 -6.16
C LEU A 256 7.58 9.40 -7.60
N ASN A 257 6.63 10.13 -8.18
CA ASN A 257 6.70 10.55 -9.59
C ASN A 257 7.80 11.59 -9.87
N SER A 258 8.28 12.29 -8.85
CA SER A 258 9.37 13.27 -8.92
C SER A 258 10.78 12.65 -8.96
N LEU A 259 10.90 11.33 -8.79
CA LEU A 259 12.16 10.66 -8.51
C LEU A 259 12.99 10.43 -9.78
N VAL A 260 14.21 10.99 -9.81
CA VAL A 260 15.13 11.03 -10.94
C VAL A 260 16.33 10.09 -10.74
N HIS A 261 16.82 9.96 -9.51
CA HIS A 261 17.98 9.13 -9.18
C HIS A 261 17.69 8.21 -7.98
N LEU A 262 17.92 6.90 -8.14
CA LEU A 262 17.58 5.88 -7.14
C LEU A 262 18.72 4.87 -6.96
N PHE A 263 19.25 4.77 -5.75
CA PHE A 263 20.44 3.96 -5.44
C PHE A 263 20.15 2.85 -4.42
N PHE A 264 20.39 1.60 -4.80
CA PHE A 264 20.29 0.39 -3.98
C PHE A 264 21.59 -0.44 -3.95
N LEU A 265 22.73 0.16 -4.30
CA LEU A 265 24.06 -0.45 -4.20
C LEU A 265 24.23 -1.26 -2.90
N ASN A 266 24.60 -2.54 -2.99
CA ASN A 266 24.79 -3.42 -1.84
C ASN A 266 23.53 -3.59 -0.96
N ASN A 267 22.44 -4.10 -1.53
CA ASN A 267 21.23 -4.51 -0.80
C ASN A 267 21.07 -6.05 -0.80
N GLU A 268 19.85 -6.58 -0.63
CA GLU A 268 19.53 -8.01 -0.75
C GLU A 268 18.47 -8.24 -1.86
N LEU A 269 18.34 -7.30 -2.82
CA LEU A 269 17.26 -7.28 -3.80
C LEU A 269 17.32 -8.48 -4.75
N SER A 270 16.18 -9.16 -4.91
CA SER A 270 16.00 -10.25 -5.88
C SER A 270 14.91 -9.95 -6.91
N SER A 271 14.05 -8.94 -6.67
CA SER A 271 13.13 -8.44 -7.68
C SER A 271 12.87 -6.94 -7.55
N PHE A 272 12.70 -6.30 -8.70
CA PHE A 272 12.32 -4.91 -8.86
C PHE A 272 11.00 -4.92 -9.66
N ARG A 273 9.95 -4.30 -9.14
CA ARG A 273 8.60 -4.26 -9.76
C ARG A 273 7.93 -2.90 -9.59
N ALA A 274 8.71 -1.86 -9.32
CA ALA A 274 8.25 -0.49 -9.30
C ALA A 274 8.47 0.15 -10.68
N VAL A 275 7.69 1.20 -10.94
CA VAL A 275 7.79 2.04 -12.15
C VAL A 275 7.90 3.48 -11.67
N PHE A 276 8.92 4.19 -12.13
CA PHE A 276 9.24 5.56 -11.73
C PHE A 276 9.30 6.43 -13.00
N PRO A 277 8.24 7.18 -13.34
CA PRO A 277 8.08 7.78 -14.68
C PRO A 277 9.19 8.75 -15.13
N SER A 278 9.93 9.35 -14.20
CA SER A 278 11.01 10.32 -14.47
C SER A 278 12.40 9.85 -14.04
N LEU A 279 12.58 8.54 -13.83
CA LEU A 279 13.84 7.97 -13.38
C LEU A 279 14.89 7.97 -14.50
N GLU A 280 16.00 8.67 -14.28
CA GLU A 280 17.14 8.76 -15.19
C GLU A 280 18.33 7.90 -14.74
N THR A 281 18.51 7.68 -13.42
CA THR A 281 19.61 6.87 -12.86
C THR A 281 19.07 5.78 -11.93
N LEU A 282 19.44 4.53 -12.19
CA LEU A 282 19.12 3.37 -11.35
C LEU A 282 20.37 2.54 -11.04
N ASP A 283 20.73 2.44 -9.76
CA ASP A 283 21.85 1.63 -9.30
C ASP A 283 21.35 0.43 -8.48
N LEU A 284 21.45 -0.77 -9.05
CA LEU A 284 21.11 -2.06 -8.44
C LEU A 284 22.37 -2.93 -8.19
N SER A 285 23.55 -2.34 -8.22
CA SER A 285 24.83 -3.07 -8.15
C SER A 285 24.99 -3.81 -6.81
N THR A 286 25.67 -4.95 -6.81
CA THR A 286 25.85 -5.82 -5.63
C THR A 286 24.52 -6.20 -4.97
N ASN A 287 23.64 -6.87 -5.71
CA ASN A 287 22.38 -7.42 -5.22
C ASN A 287 22.28 -8.91 -5.59
N ASN A 288 21.08 -9.49 -5.55
CA ASN A 288 20.82 -10.90 -5.80
C ASN A 288 19.93 -11.12 -7.05
N PHE A 289 20.08 -10.28 -8.08
CA PHE A 289 19.38 -10.43 -9.35
C PHE A 289 20.01 -11.53 -10.22
N THR A 290 19.18 -12.45 -10.74
CA THR A 290 19.62 -13.49 -11.70
C THR A 290 19.39 -13.13 -13.17
N ALA A 291 18.64 -12.06 -13.44
CA ALA A 291 18.41 -11.47 -14.75
C ALA A 291 18.11 -9.98 -14.59
N ILE A 292 18.22 -9.20 -15.67
CA ILE A 292 17.73 -7.80 -15.69
C ILE A 292 16.18 -7.84 -15.58
N PRO A 293 15.56 -7.21 -14.57
CA PRO A 293 14.11 -7.24 -14.41
C PRO A 293 13.38 -6.60 -15.59
N ALA A 294 12.34 -7.27 -16.10
CA ALA A 294 11.53 -6.80 -17.23
C ALA A 294 10.94 -5.38 -17.04
N SER A 295 10.73 -4.96 -15.78
CA SER A 295 10.29 -3.62 -15.41
C SER A 295 11.31 -2.52 -15.66
N ILE A 296 12.57 -2.83 -15.97
CA ILE A 296 13.58 -1.80 -16.31
C ILE A 296 13.37 -1.31 -17.75
N PHE A 297 13.05 -2.20 -18.69
CA PHE A 297 12.84 -1.88 -20.11
C PHE A 297 11.58 -1.05 -20.43
N ILE A 298 10.82 -0.63 -19.41
CA ILE A 298 9.66 0.28 -19.51
C ILE A 298 9.93 1.66 -18.90
N HIS A 299 11.18 1.95 -18.51
CA HIS A 299 11.59 3.28 -18.04
C HIS A 299 12.18 4.09 -19.20
N ASP A 300 11.32 4.66 -20.05
CA ASP A 300 11.70 5.42 -21.26
C ASP A 300 12.63 6.63 -20.99
N SER A 301 12.71 7.10 -19.74
CA SER A 301 13.59 8.20 -19.31
C SER A 301 14.97 7.73 -18.80
N LEU A 302 15.21 6.42 -18.69
CA LEU A 302 16.42 5.88 -18.05
C LEU A 302 17.66 6.13 -18.92
N LYS A 303 18.69 6.74 -18.32
CA LYS A 303 19.96 7.08 -18.98
C LYS A 303 21.14 6.32 -18.38
N GLU A 304 21.08 5.99 -17.10
CA GLU A 304 22.13 5.25 -16.40
C GLU A 304 21.55 4.05 -15.65
N LEU A 305 22.07 2.87 -15.96
CA LEU A 305 21.78 1.61 -15.28
C LEU A 305 23.09 0.99 -14.77
N ARG A 306 23.16 0.70 -13.47
CA ARG A 306 24.28 -0.06 -12.89
C ARG A 306 23.77 -1.35 -12.25
N MET A 307 24.34 -2.48 -12.66
CA MET A 307 23.93 -3.81 -12.18
C MET A 307 25.12 -4.73 -11.86
N LYS A 308 26.34 -4.20 -11.86
CA LYS A 308 27.58 -4.95 -11.58
C LYS A 308 27.53 -5.72 -10.25
N GLY A 309 28.15 -6.91 -10.22
CA GLY A 309 28.22 -7.75 -9.02
C GLY A 309 26.90 -8.41 -8.62
N ASN A 310 25.99 -8.62 -9.58
CA ASN A 310 24.80 -9.45 -9.42
C ASN A 310 25.05 -10.87 -9.99
N PRO A 311 24.40 -11.92 -9.45
CA PRO A 311 24.57 -13.29 -9.93
C PRO A 311 23.78 -13.59 -11.22
N LEU A 312 24.02 -12.83 -12.30
CA LEU A 312 23.25 -12.93 -13.54
C LEU A 312 23.48 -14.28 -14.25
N GLU A 313 22.42 -14.86 -14.82
CA GLU A 313 22.49 -16.18 -15.44
C GLU A 313 23.05 -16.19 -16.86
N SER A 314 22.60 -15.30 -17.76
CA SER A 314 22.99 -15.36 -19.18
C SER A 314 22.82 -14.03 -19.92
N PRO A 315 23.76 -13.62 -20.80
CA PRO A 315 23.67 -12.40 -21.59
C PRO A 315 22.81 -12.60 -22.86
N TRP A 316 21.60 -13.10 -22.68
CA TRP A 316 20.63 -13.40 -23.74
C TRP A 316 19.44 -12.47 -23.61
N PHE A 317 19.07 -11.80 -24.70
CA PHE A 317 18.06 -10.75 -24.73
C PHE A 317 17.24 -10.80 -26.01
N THR A 318 16.02 -10.29 -25.95
CA THR A 318 15.26 -9.95 -27.16
C THR A 318 15.93 -8.81 -27.93
N LYS A 319 15.56 -8.62 -29.20
CA LYS A 319 16.06 -7.48 -29.99
C LYS A 319 15.68 -6.13 -29.35
N VAL A 320 14.48 -6.02 -28.78
CA VAL A 320 13.97 -4.79 -28.16
C VAL A 320 14.72 -4.45 -26.86
N GLU A 321 14.96 -5.44 -25.99
CA GLU A 321 15.73 -5.24 -24.76
C GLU A 321 17.19 -4.84 -25.05
N ALA A 322 17.81 -5.44 -26.07
CA ALA A 322 19.14 -5.07 -26.51
C ALA A 322 19.19 -3.64 -27.07
N ASP A 323 18.20 -3.22 -27.86
CA ASP A 323 18.11 -1.86 -28.39
C ASP A 323 17.78 -0.80 -27.31
N PHE A 324 17.09 -1.17 -26.23
CA PHE A 324 16.97 -0.33 -25.03
C PHE A 324 18.33 -0.15 -24.34
N LEU A 325 19.07 -1.24 -24.12
CA LEU A 325 20.39 -1.19 -23.45
C LEU A 325 21.45 -0.40 -24.25
N VAL A 326 21.28 -0.25 -25.57
CA VAL A 326 22.12 0.59 -26.45
C VAL A 326 21.79 2.10 -26.33
N GLN A 327 20.58 2.46 -25.89
CA GLN A 327 20.15 3.86 -25.76
C GLN A 327 20.58 4.50 -24.43
N LEU A 328 21.05 3.69 -23.47
CA LEU A 328 21.59 4.18 -22.22
C LEU A 328 22.84 5.05 -22.47
N SER A 329 22.98 6.11 -21.69
CA SER A 329 24.22 6.90 -21.63
C SER A 329 25.30 6.18 -20.82
N THR A 330 24.94 5.33 -19.86
CA THR A 330 25.86 4.52 -19.05
C THR A 330 25.22 3.20 -18.65
N LEU A 331 25.94 2.11 -18.92
CA LEU A 331 25.62 0.75 -18.51
C LEU A 331 26.83 0.17 -17.77
N ASP A 332 26.78 0.10 -16.43
CA ASP A 332 27.80 -0.61 -15.65
C ASP A 332 27.41 -2.09 -15.52
N LEU A 333 27.77 -2.84 -16.57
CA LEU A 333 27.67 -4.28 -16.65
C LEU A 333 28.69 -4.84 -17.65
N GLU A 334 29.36 -5.94 -17.28
CA GLU A 334 30.39 -6.60 -18.09
C GLU A 334 30.03 -8.06 -18.37
N ASN A 335 30.69 -8.69 -19.35
CA ASN A 335 30.54 -10.14 -19.57
C ASN A 335 31.02 -10.99 -18.38
N SER A 336 31.80 -10.41 -17.45
CA SER A 336 32.26 -11.00 -16.20
C SER A 336 31.18 -11.11 -15.11
N ASP A 337 30.09 -10.34 -15.22
CA ASP A 337 28.93 -10.40 -14.31
C ASP A 337 27.98 -11.58 -14.60
N PHE A 338 28.18 -12.31 -15.70
CA PHE A 338 27.31 -13.40 -16.14
C PHE A 338 27.93 -14.78 -15.87
N SER A 339 27.15 -15.65 -15.22
CA SER A 339 27.59 -17.01 -14.84
C SER A 339 27.62 -18.02 -15.98
N LYS A 340 26.91 -17.79 -17.09
CA LYS A 340 26.99 -18.59 -18.33
C LYS A 340 27.60 -17.75 -19.46
N PRO A 341 28.67 -18.22 -20.13
CA PRO A 341 29.28 -17.50 -21.24
C PRO A 341 28.39 -17.51 -22.49
N ILE A 342 28.71 -16.63 -23.44
CA ILE A 342 27.98 -16.45 -24.71
C ILE A 342 28.31 -17.52 -25.78
N ASP A 343 28.98 -18.61 -25.40
CA ASP A 343 29.65 -19.54 -26.31
C ASP A 343 28.69 -20.25 -27.29
N SER A 344 27.44 -20.47 -26.88
CA SER A 344 26.38 -21.05 -27.72
C SER A 344 25.74 -20.08 -28.72
N CYS A 345 26.09 -18.79 -28.68
CA CYS A 345 25.52 -17.79 -29.59
C CYS A 345 26.22 -17.79 -30.96
N ASN A 346 25.46 -17.98 -32.04
CA ASN A 346 25.94 -17.77 -33.41
C ASN A 346 26.50 -16.35 -33.57
N THR A 347 27.62 -16.17 -34.26
CA THR A 347 28.26 -14.87 -34.51
C THR A 347 27.31 -13.86 -35.16
N ALA A 348 26.40 -14.31 -36.02
CA ALA A 348 25.37 -13.46 -36.64
C ALA A 348 24.36 -12.86 -35.64
N ASN A 349 24.20 -13.48 -34.47
CA ASN A 349 23.25 -13.09 -33.43
C ASN A 349 23.92 -12.31 -32.28
N ARG A 350 25.23 -12.04 -32.36
CA ARG A 350 25.97 -11.29 -31.34
C ARG A 350 25.89 -9.79 -31.60
N LEU A 351 25.55 -9.03 -30.56
CA LEU A 351 25.57 -7.57 -30.57
C LEU A 351 26.50 -7.08 -29.45
N THR A 352 27.26 -6.02 -29.71
CA THR A 352 28.04 -5.32 -28.67
C THR A 352 27.27 -4.10 -28.20
N VAL A 353 27.03 -4.02 -26.90
CA VAL A 353 26.24 -3.00 -26.21
C VAL A 353 27.14 -2.39 -25.14
N HIS A 354 27.64 -1.17 -25.39
CA HIS A 354 28.76 -0.59 -24.62
C HIS A 354 29.97 -1.56 -24.54
N SER A 355 30.32 -2.01 -23.32
CA SER A 355 31.37 -3.00 -23.04
C SER A 355 30.88 -4.45 -23.03
N LEU A 356 29.57 -4.69 -23.14
CA LEU A 356 28.94 -6.01 -23.01
C LEU A 356 28.66 -6.63 -24.39
N THR A 357 29.06 -7.88 -24.58
CA THR A 357 28.63 -8.68 -25.75
C THR A 357 27.40 -9.51 -25.36
N VAL A 358 26.30 -9.34 -26.09
CA VAL A 358 25.00 -10.00 -25.85
C VAL A 358 24.58 -10.87 -27.03
N CYS A 359 23.69 -11.84 -26.77
CA CYS A 359 23.08 -12.70 -27.78
C CYS A 359 21.61 -12.32 -28.01
N ILE A 360 21.20 -12.17 -29.26
CA ILE A 360 19.80 -11.90 -29.65
C ILE A 360 19.04 -13.21 -29.87
N SER A 361 17.95 -13.42 -29.13
CA SER A 361 17.15 -14.65 -29.16
C SER A 361 16.18 -14.78 -30.33
N ASP A 362 15.67 -13.66 -30.86
CA ASP A 362 14.44 -13.66 -31.69
C ASP A 362 14.70 -13.53 -33.20
N THR A 363 15.92 -13.80 -33.64
CA THR A 363 16.26 -13.76 -35.07
C THR A 363 15.66 -14.97 -35.79
N ALA A 364 14.57 -14.74 -36.52
CA ALA A 364 13.97 -15.73 -37.40
C ALA A 364 14.99 -16.22 -38.44
N SER A 365 15.11 -17.54 -38.57
CA SER A 365 15.97 -18.19 -39.56
C SER A 365 15.19 -18.46 -40.84
N ASP A 366 15.16 -17.48 -41.75
CA ASP A 366 14.72 -17.67 -43.13
C ASP A 366 15.96 -17.91 -44.01
N ASP A 367 16.01 -19.06 -44.69
CA ASP A 367 16.80 -19.51 -45.88
C ASP A 367 18.27 -19.01 -46.07
N ASP A 368 19.24 -19.85 -46.45
CA ASP A 368 19.24 -20.62 -47.71
C ASP A 368 20.07 -21.95 -47.64
N SER A 369 20.39 -22.54 -48.79
CA SER A 369 20.58 -23.98 -49.02
C SER A 369 21.90 -24.38 -49.74
N ASP A 370 22.21 -25.70 -49.73
CA ASP A 370 23.27 -26.45 -50.45
C ASP A 370 24.74 -25.94 -50.37
N SER A 371 25.74 -26.77 -50.03
CA SER A 371 26.18 -27.95 -50.81
C SER A 371 27.39 -28.68 -50.15
N ASP A 372 27.74 -29.88 -50.63
CA ASP A 372 28.82 -30.76 -50.12
C ASP A 372 30.27 -30.34 -50.48
N GLU A 373 31.27 -30.67 -49.62
CA GLU A 373 32.27 -31.74 -49.90
C GLU A 373 33.43 -31.88 -48.86
N VAL A 374 33.74 -33.13 -48.50
CA VAL A 374 35.07 -33.77 -48.27
C VAL A 374 36.20 -33.04 -47.46
N SER A 375 36.36 -33.44 -46.18
CA SER A 375 37.53 -34.12 -45.52
C SER A 375 39.00 -33.96 -46.02
N PRO A 376 40.04 -34.36 -45.23
CA PRO A 376 40.36 -34.06 -43.81
C PRO A 376 41.89 -33.85 -43.51
N SER A 377 42.32 -33.31 -42.35
CA SER A 377 43.65 -33.65 -41.75
C SER A 377 43.97 -33.18 -40.30
N SER A 378 44.46 -34.15 -39.51
CA SER A 378 45.56 -34.10 -38.51
C SER A 378 45.62 -33.14 -37.28
N SER A 379 45.78 -33.77 -36.10
CA SER A 379 46.55 -33.34 -34.88
C SER A 379 46.14 -32.07 -34.11
N SER A 380 46.22 -31.98 -32.76
CA SER A 380 46.43 -32.91 -31.62
C SER A 380 46.14 -32.14 -30.30
N SER A 381 46.20 -32.61 -29.04
CA SER A 381 46.78 -33.81 -28.39
C SER A 381 45.99 -34.29 -27.15
N THR A 382 46.29 -35.51 -26.71
CA THR A 382 46.08 -36.18 -25.41
C THR A 382 45.71 -35.38 -24.13
N SER A 383 44.77 -35.91 -23.35
CA SER A 383 45.07 -36.57 -22.05
C SER A 383 43.86 -37.29 -21.41
N ASN A 384 44.06 -38.48 -20.84
CA ASN A 384 43.03 -39.30 -20.19
C ASN A 384 43.19 -39.31 -18.65
N VAL A 385 42.29 -38.69 -17.88
CA VAL A 385 42.21 -38.86 -16.40
C VAL A 385 40.75 -38.81 -15.89
N LEU A 386 39.92 -39.81 -16.21
CA LEU A 386 38.56 -39.95 -15.62
C LEU A 386 38.16 -41.42 -15.41
N VAL A 387 38.38 -41.96 -14.20
CA VAL A 387 37.78 -43.23 -13.75
C VAL A 387 37.45 -43.23 -12.23
N ILE A 388 38.36 -42.74 -11.37
CA ILE A 388 38.37 -43.11 -9.92
C ILE A 388 37.80 -42.03 -8.98
N VAL A 389 36.68 -41.37 -9.35
CA VAL A 389 36.00 -40.39 -8.46
C VAL A 389 34.50 -40.67 -8.28
N GLY A 390 33.81 -41.25 -9.28
CA GLY A 390 32.36 -41.41 -9.26
C GLY A 390 31.77 -42.31 -8.16
N ALA A 391 32.57 -43.22 -7.58
CA ALA A 391 32.09 -44.21 -6.61
C ALA A 391 31.82 -43.65 -5.20
N ILE A 392 32.57 -42.64 -4.75
CA ILE A 392 32.52 -42.18 -3.36
C ILE A 392 31.34 -41.23 -3.12
N VAL A 393 31.07 -40.32 -4.08
CA VAL A 393 29.99 -39.32 -3.98
C VAL A 393 28.62 -39.99 -3.97
N GLY A 394 28.41 -41.03 -4.79
CA GLY A 394 27.14 -41.76 -4.85
C GLY A 394 26.77 -42.46 -3.54
N GLY A 395 27.76 -43.04 -2.83
CA GLY A 395 27.51 -43.73 -1.56
C GLY A 395 27.02 -42.81 -0.43
N LEU A 396 27.57 -41.59 -0.36
CA LEU A 396 27.21 -40.60 0.67
C LEU A 396 25.78 -40.06 0.47
N LEU A 397 25.36 -39.83 -0.77
CA LEU A 397 24.01 -39.35 -1.08
C LEU A 397 22.92 -40.38 -0.70
N VAL A 398 23.17 -41.68 -0.95
CA VAL A 398 22.25 -42.75 -0.56
C VAL A 398 22.13 -42.87 0.96
N LEU A 399 23.24 -42.78 1.70
CA LEU A 399 23.24 -42.79 3.16
C LEU A 399 22.46 -41.60 3.75
N GLY A 400 22.66 -40.39 3.21
CA GLY A 400 21.91 -39.20 3.63
C GLY A 400 20.40 -39.35 3.47
N GLY A 401 19.94 -39.89 2.34
CA GLY A 401 18.52 -40.13 2.07
C GLY A 401 17.87 -41.11 3.06
N VAL A 402 18.55 -42.19 3.41
CA VAL A 402 18.05 -43.19 4.38
C VAL A 402 17.90 -42.60 5.78
N VAL A 403 18.88 -41.80 6.24
CA VAL A 403 18.81 -41.12 7.55
C VAL A 403 17.66 -40.11 7.59
N PHE A 404 17.48 -39.32 6.52
CA PHE A 404 16.39 -38.35 6.43
C PHE A 404 15.00 -39.02 6.47
N ALA A 405 14.82 -40.11 5.73
CA ALA A 405 13.59 -40.91 5.75
C ALA A 405 13.30 -41.49 7.15
N GLY A 406 14.33 -41.98 7.86
CA GLY A 406 14.22 -42.46 9.24
C GLY A 406 13.74 -41.38 10.21
N ILE A 407 14.32 -40.17 10.14
CA ILE A 407 13.93 -39.02 10.98
C ILE A 407 12.49 -38.56 10.67
N TRP A 408 12.09 -38.57 9.39
CA TRP A 408 10.74 -38.21 8.96
C TRP A 408 9.68 -39.19 9.49
N LEU A 409 9.93 -40.51 9.33
CA LEU A 409 9.04 -41.56 9.85
C LEU A 409 8.97 -41.54 11.40
N TYR A 410 10.08 -41.27 12.08
CA TYR A 410 10.10 -41.11 13.54
C TYR A 410 9.26 -39.91 13.98
N ARG A 411 9.41 -38.74 13.35
CA ARG A 411 8.61 -37.54 13.63
C ARG A 411 7.12 -37.73 13.35
N MET A 412 6.74 -38.50 12.33
CA MET A 412 5.34 -38.87 12.09
C MET A 412 4.75 -39.78 13.18
N ARG A 413 5.56 -40.66 13.80
CA ARG A 413 5.05 -41.66 14.74
C ARG A 413 4.81 -41.13 16.16
N VAL A 414 5.39 -39.98 16.52
CA VAL A 414 5.34 -39.39 17.87
C VAL A 414 4.19 -38.37 18.06
N ARG A 415 3.56 -37.86 16.99
CA ARG A 415 2.46 -36.88 17.08
C ARG A 415 1.07 -37.54 16.99
N ARG A 416 0.48 -37.85 18.15
CA ARG A 416 -0.97 -38.09 18.33
C ARG A 416 -1.49 -37.59 19.69
N PRO A 417 -2.38 -36.59 19.70
CA PRO A 417 -3.55 -36.57 20.56
C PRO A 417 -4.82 -36.98 19.77
N GLN A 418 -5.99 -36.97 20.42
CA GLN A 418 -7.19 -37.67 19.96
C GLN A 418 -8.09 -36.89 18.97
N ASN A 419 -8.92 -37.62 18.23
CA ASN A 419 -9.90 -37.05 17.29
C ASN A 419 -11.08 -36.38 18.01
N GLN A 420 -11.52 -35.25 17.48
CA GLN A 420 -12.95 -34.94 17.35
C GLN A 420 -13.20 -34.50 15.89
N ARG A 421 -14.12 -35.16 15.19
CA ARG A 421 -14.28 -35.03 13.72
C ARG A 421 -15.32 -33.97 13.34
N SER A 422 -14.86 -32.80 12.92
CA SER A 422 -15.56 -31.99 11.92
C SER A 422 -14.97 -32.28 10.53
N LYS A 423 -15.81 -32.35 9.49
CA LYS A 423 -15.34 -32.55 8.11
C LYS A 423 -14.90 -31.23 7.51
N ILE A 424 -13.60 -31.00 7.42
CA ILE A 424 -13.04 -29.98 6.52
C ILE A 424 -13.05 -30.58 5.10
N VAL A 425 -13.71 -29.91 4.17
CA VAL A 425 -13.59 -30.17 2.72
C VAL A 425 -12.69 -29.08 2.15
N ARG A 426 -11.79 -29.45 1.23
CA ARG A 426 -10.90 -28.52 0.53
C ARG A 426 -10.95 -28.79 -0.97
N GLU A 427 -11.05 -27.69 -1.72
CA GLU A 427 -10.68 -27.51 -3.14
C GLU A 427 -10.70 -28.76 -4.04
N SER A 428 -11.77 -28.88 -4.85
CA SER A 428 -11.77 -29.64 -6.11
C SER A 428 -12.84 -29.05 -7.06
N TYR A 429 -12.62 -29.22 -8.36
CA TYR A 429 -13.46 -28.66 -9.42
C TYR A 429 -14.88 -29.24 -9.46
N PHE A 430 -15.84 -28.39 -9.83
CA PHE A 430 -17.27 -28.68 -10.09
C PHE A 430 -18.12 -29.21 -8.92
N GLY A 431 -19.30 -28.61 -8.75
CA GLY A 431 -20.28 -28.98 -7.72
C GLY A 431 -21.23 -30.09 -8.16
N GLY A 432 -22.00 -30.60 -7.20
CA GLY A 432 -23.11 -31.54 -7.44
C GLY A 432 -23.75 -32.05 -6.15
N ILE A 433 -25.02 -32.45 -6.26
CA ILE A 433 -25.88 -33.06 -5.22
C ILE A 433 -26.49 -32.07 -4.19
N SER A 434 -27.66 -31.52 -4.53
CA SER A 434 -28.66 -31.01 -3.58
C SER A 434 -29.41 -32.18 -2.92
N PRO A 435 -29.74 -32.10 -1.61
CA PRO A 435 -31.12 -32.35 -1.18
C PRO A 435 -31.51 -31.65 0.16
N PRO A 436 -32.79 -31.70 0.60
CA PRO A 436 -34.06 -31.81 -0.13
C PRO A 436 -35.06 -30.68 0.23
N LEU A 437 -36.13 -30.55 -0.57
CA LEU A 437 -37.25 -29.63 -0.32
C LEU A 437 -38.01 -29.93 0.98
N ALA A 438 -38.19 -28.93 1.83
CA ALA A 438 -39.09 -28.99 2.99
C ALA A 438 -40.48 -28.45 2.64
N ARG A 439 -41.53 -29.27 2.81
CA ARG A 439 -42.93 -28.89 2.54
C ARG A 439 -43.50 -27.99 3.64
N SER A 440 -44.29 -26.99 3.24
CA SER A 440 -45.24 -26.30 4.12
C SER A 440 -46.48 -27.19 4.41
N PRO A 441 -47.04 -27.14 5.64
CA PRO A 441 -48.44 -27.44 5.86
C PRO A 441 -49.18 -26.38 6.72
N ALA A 442 -50.15 -25.73 6.06
CA ALA A 442 -51.37 -25.09 6.55
C ALA A 442 -51.79 -25.14 8.05
N ASP A 443 -51.97 -23.94 8.61
CA ASP A 443 -53.26 -23.39 9.12
C ASP A 443 -53.89 -23.93 10.45
N LYS A 444 -54.72 -23.05 11.05
CA LYS A 444 -55.41 -23.08 12.37
C LYS A 444 -54.50 -22.68 13.55
N GLY A 445 -54.94 -21.84 14.49
CA GLY A 445 -56.22 -21.12 14.63
C GLY A 445 -56.40 -20.49 16.03
N TYR A 446 -57.54 -19.80 16.25
CA TYR A 446 -57.89 -18.95 17.42
C TYR A 446 -57.11 -17.62 17.51
N ARG A 447 -57.70 -16.41 17.71
CA ARG A 447 -58.92 -15.85 18.36
C ARG A 447 -58.67 -15.23 19.76
N GLY A 448 -58.62 -13.89 19.80
CA GLY A 448 -58.97 -13.06 20.96
C GLY A 448 -57.77 -12.49 21.75
N GLY A 449 -57.72 -11.18 22.07
CA GLY A 449 -58.59 -10.09 21.61
C GLY A 449 -58.40 -8.76 22.35
N ARG A 450 -58.93 -7.67 21.76
CA ARG A 450 -59.26 -6.34 22.33
C ARG A 450 -58.49 -5.85 23.59
N ARG A 451 -57.75 -4.74 23.46
CA ARG A 451 -58.15 -3.40 23.96
C ARG A 451 -57.18 -2.27 23.59
N THR A 452 -57.68 -1.28 22.84
CA THR A 452 -57.30 0.16 22.89
C THR A 452 -58.09 0.83 24.05
N PRO A 453 -57.98 2.14 24.39
CA PRO A 453 -57.38 3.33 23.72
C PRO A 453 -56.34 4.08 24.62
N VAL A 454 -55.83 5.32 24.40
CA VAL A 454 -56.45 6.66 24.18
C VAL A 454 -55.41 7.72 23.68
N SER A 455 -55.86 8.62 22.78
CA SER A 455 -55.50 10.04 22.49
C SER A 455 -54.03 10.57 22.64
N GLY A 456 -53.52 11.45 21.76
CA GLY A 456 -54.11 12.04 20.54
C GLY A 456 -53.33 13.24 19.96
N GLY A 457 -53.85 13.85 18.88
CA GLY A 457 -53.33 15.07 18.22
C GLY A 457 -54.12 16.35 18.59
N PRO A 458 -53.76 17.53 18.02
CA PRO A 458 -54.35 18.02 16.74
C PRO A 458 -53.26 18.65 15.80
N ARG A 459 -53.43 19.00 14.50
CA ARG A 459 -54.41 19.80 13.71
C ARG A 459 -54.54 21.28 14.14
N CYS A 460 -54.66 22.32 13.28
CA CYS A 460 -54.44 22.49 11.82
C CYS A 460 -54.46 24.00 11.43
N CYS A 461 -53.62 24.40 10.45
CA CYS A 461 -53.81 25.42 9.37
C CYS A 461 -54.17 26.92 9.61
N SER A 462 -53.68 27.75 8.65
CA SER A 462 -54.07 29.14 8.27
C SER A 462 -53.63 30.30 9.19
N SER A 463 -53.21 31.49 8.70
CA SER A 463 -52.80 32.03 7.37
C SER A 463 -52.25 33.50 7.58
N ASP A 464 -51.85 34.42 6.67
CA ASP A 464 -51.93 34.69 5.20
C ASP A 464 -50.71 35.60 4.74
N TYR A 465 -50.66 35.94 3.44
CA TYR A 465 -49.97 37.09 2.76
C TYR A 465 -48.42 37.18 2.53
N GLU A 466 -48.04 36.90 1.27
CA GLU A 466 -47.15 37.63 0.31
C GLU A 466 -45.92 38.45 0.78
N ASP A 467 -44.71 38.12 0.28
CA ASP A 467 -44.06 38.80 -0.89
C ASP A 467 -42.85 37.98 -1.43
N ASP A 468 -42.23 38.44 -2.53
CA ASP A 468 -41.26 37.77 -3.41
C ASP A 468 -39.92 37.25 -2.81
N SER A 469 -39.47 36.08 -3.25
CA SER A 469 -38.25 35.94 -4.10
C SER A 469 -37.80 34.47 -4.33
N TYR A 470 -37.22 34.20 -5.51
CA TYR A 470 -36.67 32.89 -5.88
C TYR A 470 -35.35 32.57 -5.14
N SER A 471 -35.30 31.46 -4.39
CA SER A 471 -34.04 30.80 -4.00
C SER A 471 -34.26 29.34 -3.57
N SER A 472 -33.94 28.39 -4.46
CA SER A 472 -33.91 26.96 -4.12
C SER A 472 -32.75 26.67 -3.14
N PRO A 473 -32.94 25.86 -2.10
CA PRO A 473 -31.85 25.49 -1.19
C PRO A 473 -30.83 24.61 -1.93
N ARG A 474 -29.65 25.18 -2.23
CA ARG A 474 -28.51 24.39 -2.68
C ARG A 474 -28.03 23.52 -1.52
N ILE A 475 -28.19 22.20 -1.63
CA ILE A 475 -27.45 21.26 -0.79
C ILE A 475 -25.96 21.50 -1.06
N SER A 476 -25.24 21.99 -0.05
CA SER A 476 -23.85 22.40 -0.20
C SER A 476 -22.94 21.19 -0.05
N THR A 477 -22.77 20.42 -1.13
CA THR A 477 -21.78 19.34 -1.24
C THR A 477 -20.38 19.93 -1.25
N ARG A 478 -19.91 20.38 -0.08
CA ARG A 478 -18.60 20.98 0.15
C ARG A 478 -17.84 20.14 1.18
N SER A 479 -17.49 18.92 0.78
CA SER A 479 -16.50 18.08 1.45
C SER A 479 -15.13 18.76 1.39
N THR A 480 -14.87 19.67 2.32
CA THR A 480 -13.52 20.20 2.54
C THR A 480 -12.67 19.11 3.18
N HIS A 481 -11.91 18.38 2.37
CA HIS A 481 -10.75 17.62 2.86
C HIS A 481 -9.69 18.61 3.36
N SER A 482 -9.88 19.10 4.58
CA SER A 482 -8.85 19.80 5.33
C SER A 482 -7.85 18.76 5.83
N ASN A 483 -6.67 18.70 5.19
CA ASN A 483 -5.54 17.95 5.73
C ASN A 483 -5.19 18.51 7.11
N ASN A 484 -5.54 17.76 8.16
CA ASN A 484 -5.27 18.15 9.53
C ASN A 484 -5.04 16.89 10.36
N SER A 485 -3.90 16.86 11.06
CA SER A 485 -3.40 15.95 12.12
C SER A 485 -3.98 14.54 12.31
N SER A 486 -3.08 13.62 12.69
CA SER A 486 -3.31 12.20 13.00
C SER A 486 -4.13 11.96 14.29
N MET A 487 -5.39 12.39 14.30
CA MET A 487 -6.36 11.97 15.31
C MET A 487 -6.63 10.47 15.16
N ALA A 488 -6.58 9.72 16.27
CA ALA A 488 -6.77 8.27 16.21
C ALA A 488 -8.21 7.92 15.81
N TYR A 489 -8.37 7.35 14.60
CA TYR A 489 -9.65 6.77 14.17
C TYR A 489 -10.14 5.77 15.22
N SER A 490 -11.39 5.94 15.61
CA SER A 490 -12.13 5.14 16.58
C SER A 490 -13.53 4.98 16.02
N LEU A 491 -14.03 3.74 15.90
CA LEU A 491 -15.40 3.46 15.43
C LEU A 491 -16.47 4.19 16.26
N TRP A 492 -16.13 4.52 17.51
CA TRP A 492 -17.01 5.20 18.48
C TRP A 492 -17.12 6.72 18.27
N ASN A 493 -16.37 7.29 17.32
CA ASN A 493 -16.30 8.73 17.05
C ASN A 493 -16.79 9.10 15.63
N ASP A 494 -17.22 8.12 14.82
CA ASP A 494 -17.60 8.32 13.41
C ASP A 494 -19.13 8.45 13.31
N GLU A 495 -19.63 9.68 13.11
CA GLU A 495 -21.08 9.96 13.13
C GLU A 495 -21.86 9.22 12.01
N GLU A 496 -21.23 8.97 10.86
CA GLU A 496 -21.84 8.23 9.75
C GLU A 496 -22.03 6.75 10.13
N LEU A 497 -20.98 6.08 10.62
CA LEU A 497 -21.08 4.70 11.10
C LEU A 497 -22.02 4.56 12.30
N LEU A 498 -22.02 5.52 13.22
CA LEU A 498 -22.94 5.52 14.38
C LEU A 498 -24.40 5.66 13.94
N SER A 499 -24.69 6.39 12.85
CA SER A 499 -26.05 6.47 12.28
C SER A 499 -26.53 5.15 11.65
N LEU A 500 -25.59 4.30 11.22
CA LEU A 500 -25.81 2.97 10.64
C LEU A 500 -25.76 1.83 11.67
N GLN A 501 -25.45 2.13 12.94
CA GLN A 501 -25.18 1.12 13.95
C GLN A 501 -26.45 0.36 14.35
N VAL A 502 -26.42 -0.96 14.20
CA VAL A 502 -27.41 -1.88 14.78
C VAL A 502 -26.83 -2.59 15.99
N LYS A 503 -27.70 -3.09 16.87
CA LYS A 503 -27.27 -3.86 18.03
C LYS A 503 -26.65 -5.18 17.61
N PHE A 504 -25.46 -5.48 18.14
CA PHE A 504 -24.84 -6.81 17.99
C PHE A 504 -25.76 -7.92 18.55
N GLU A 505 -26.48 -7.63 19.63
CA GLU A 505 -27.47 -8.53 20.25
C GLU A 505 -28.69 -8.87 19.36
N ASP A 506 -28.97 -8.09 18.31
CA ASP A 506 -30.07 -8.34 17.37
C ASP A 506 -29.68 -9.38 16.28
N ILE A 507 -28.48 -9.97 16.32
CA ILE A 507 -27.87 -10.76 15.22
C ILE A 507 -27.54 -12.20 15.67
N ASP A 508 -28.27 -13.19 15.16
CA ASP A 508 -27.96 -14.62 15.34
C ASP A 508 -27.16 -15.18 14.14
N ASP A 509 -25.98 -15.78 14.36
CA ASP A 509 -25.22 -16.45 13.31
C ASP A 509 -25.84 -17.82 12.92
N ILE A 510 -26.14 -18.01 11.63
CA ILE A 510 -26.66 -19.28 11.09
C ILE A 510 -25.54 -20.12 10.47
N GLY A 511 -24.64 -19.49 9.71
CA GLY A 511 -23.46 -20.17 9.14
C GLY A 511 -22.78 -19.38 8.01
N THR A 512 -21.57 -19.80 7.63
CA THR A 512 -20.82 -19.17 6.53
C THR A 512 -21.40 -19.57 5.16
N ILE A 513 -21.72 -18.59 4.32
CA ILE A 513 -22.18 -18.78 2.93
C ILE A 513 -21.11 -18.41 1.89
N GLY A 514 -20.07 -17.66 2.28
CA GLY A 514 -18.96 -17.32 1.38
C GLY A 514 -17.67 -17.01 2.14
N SER A 515 -16.52 -17.17 1.46
CA SER A 515 -15.20 -16.81 1.99
C SER A 515 -14.26 -16.51 0.81
N GLY A 516 -13.57 -15.37 0.86
CA GLY A 516 -12.72 -14.90 -0.24
C GLY A 516 -11.60 -13.98 0.23
N ALA A 517 -11.04 -13.20 -0.70
CA ALA A 517 -10.00 -12.21 -0.41
C ALA A 517 -10.52 -11.06 0.48
N PHE A 518 -11.78 -10.65 0.26
CA PHE A 518 -12.42 -9.52 0.93
C PHE A 518 -13.07 -9.85 2.29
N GLY A 519 -13.02 -11.11 2.76
CA GLY A 519 -13.56 -11.50 4.06
C GLY A 519 -14.29 -12.85 4.07
N ILE A 520 -15.16 -13.02 5.08
CA ILE A 520 -16.12 -14.11 5.22
C ILE A 520 -17.52 -13.52 5.20
N ILE A 521 -18.44 -14.17 4.47
CA ILE A 521 -19.87 -13.83 4.46
C ILE A 521 -20.62 -14.86 5.30
N TRP A 522 -21.31 -14.40 6.34
CA TRP A 522 -22.20 -15.19 7.18
C TRP A 522 -23.66 -14.94 6.78
N LEU A 523 -24.45 -16.00 6.66
CA LEU A 523 -25.90 -15.89 6.76
C LEU A 523 -26.25 -15.68 8.23
N VAL A 524 -26.98 -14.60 8.52
CA VAL A 524 -27.39 -14.24 9.89
C VAL A 524 -28.89 -13.99 9.95
N LYS A 525 -29.46 -14.19 11.14
CA LYS A 525 -30.83 -13.82 11.47
C LYS A 525 -30.80 -12.48 12.20
N TYR A 526 -31.43 -11.46 11.63
CA TYR A 526 -31.62 -10.17 12.26
C TYR A 526 -33.00 -10.09 12.91
N ARG A 527 -33.04 -9.61 14.15
CA ARG A 527 -34.24 -9.42 14.99
C ARG A 527 -35.16 -10.65 15.06
N GLY A 528 -34.54 -11.83 15.01
CA GLY A 528 -35.23 -13.12 15.13
C GLY A 528 -36.10 -13.54 13.94
N ASN A 529 -36.18 -12.78 12.84
CA ASN A 529 -37.00 -13.16 11.66
C ASN A 529 -36.42 -12.84 10.27
N GLN A 530 -35.58 -11.81 10.11
CA GLN A 530 -35.06 -11.40 8.80
C GLN A 530 -33.75 -12.12 8.50
N LEU A 531 -33.57 -12.66 7.30
CA LEU A 531 -32.28 -13.18 6.85
C LEU A 531 -31.45 -12.06 6.21
N LEU A 532 -30.18 -11.93 6.60
CA LEU A 532 -29.22 -10.95 6.08
C LEU A 532 -27.87 -11.61 5.79
N ALA A 533 -27.07 -11.00 4.93
CA ALA A 533 -25.69 -11.37 4.68
C ALA A 533 -24.74 -10.46 5.47
N SER A 534 -23.99 -11.02 6.41
CA SER A 534 -23.00 -10.31 7.23
C SER A 534 -21.59 -10.48 6.63
N LYS A 535 -21.06 -9.42 6.01
CA LYS A 535 -19.66 -9.35 5.54
C LYS A 535 -18.77 -9.00 6.73
N ARG A 536 -17.72 -9.80 6.96
CA ARG A 536 -16.77 -9.66 8.07
C ARG A 536 -15.34 -9.81 7.57
N LEU A 537 -14.41 -9.03 8.11
CA LEU A 537 -12.99 -9.29 7.90
C LEU A 537 -12.60 -10.64 8.51
N ARG A 538 -11.68 -11.36 7.86
CA ARG A 538 -11.10 -12.58 8.40
C ARG A 538 -10.20 -12.25 9.59
N SER A 539 -10.25 -13.03 10.66
CA SER A 539 -9.42 -12.83 11.87
C SER A 539 -7.91 -12.86 11.60
N ASP A 540 -7.45 -13.60 10.60
CA ASP A 540 -6.05 -13.63 10.16
C ASP A 540 -5.66 -12.47 9.22
N GLN A 541 -6.61 -11.58 8.90
CA GLN A 541 -6.45 -10.47 7.95
C GLN A 541 -6.89 -9.12 8.53
N VAL A 542 -7.19 -9.03 9.84
CA VAL A 542 -7.55 -7.76 10.48
C VAL A 542 -6.29 -6.91 10.70
N THR A 543 -6.18 -5.84 9.92
CA THR A 543 -5.17 -4.78 10.10
C THR A 543 -5.87 -3.43 10.11
N LYS A 544 -5.25 -2.39 10.69
CA LYS A 544 -5.82 -1.03 10.69
C LYS A 544 -6.14 -0.53 9.27
N GLN A 545 -5.27 -0.81 8.30
CA GLN A 545 -5.45 -0.48 6.88
C GLN A 545 -6.67 -1.17 6.28
N ARG A 546 -6.87 -2.46 6.55
CA ARG A 546 -8.02 -3.23 6.00
C ARG A 546 -9.33 -2.90 6.71
N THR A 547 -9.27 -2.62 8.01
CA THR A 547 -10.43 -2.13 8.78
C THR A 547 -10.87 -0.76 8.25
N HIS A 548 -9.93 0.17 8.01
CA HIS A 548 -10.20 1.45 7.37
C HIS A 548 -10.76 1.29 5.94
N ALA A 549 -10.18 0.42 5.11
CA ALA A 549 -10.71 0.17 3.76
C ALA A 549 -12.14 -0.38 3.79
N PHE A 550 -12.48 -1.23 4.77
CA PHE A 550 -13.82 -1.77 4.95
C PHE A 550 -14.82 -0.73 5.53
N ILE A 551 -14.37 0.17 6.40
CA ILE A 551 -15.17 1.32 6.87
C ILE A 551 -15.58 2.21 5.68
N GLU A 552 -14.63 2.55 4.80
CA GLU A 552 -14.90 3.41 3.66
C GLU A 552 -15.76 2.70 2.60
N GLU A 553 -15.67 1.36 2.46
CA GLU A 553 -16.63 0.56 1.70
C GLU A 553 -18.05 0.66 2.29
N ILE A 554 -18.19 0.51 3.62
CA ILE A 554 -19.50 0.60 4.31
C ILE A 554 -20.14 1.97 4.08
N LYS A 555 -19.40 3.07 4.26
CA LYS A 555 -19.88 4.44 4.02
C LYS A 555 -20.28 4.65 2.56
N MET A 556 -19.46 4.18 1.62
CA MET A 556 -19.74 4.31 0.19
C MET A 556 -21.05 3.59 -0.19
N VAL A 557 -21.26 2.35 0.26
CA VAL A 557 -22.49 1.60 -0.07
C VAL A 557 -23.71 2.10 0.74
N ALA A 558 -23.51 2.69 1.92
CA ALA A 558 -24.58 3.34 2.68
C ALA A 558 -25.19 4.55 1.96
N ALA A 559 -24.48 5.17 1.02
CA ALA A 559 -24.96 6.28 0.20
C ALA A 559 -25.80 5.84 -1.03
N PHE A 560 -25.93 4.53 -1.29
CA PHE A 560 -26.66 4.03 -2.46
C PHE A 560 -28.11 3.66 -2.15
N ASP A 561 -29.02 4.16 -2.99
CA ASP A 561 -30.43 3.77 -3.05
C ASP A 561 -30.79 3.49 -4.51
N HIS A 562 -30.66 2.22 -4.91
CA HIS A 562 -30.96 1.74 -6.26
C HIS A 562 -31.42 0.28 -6.23
N PRO A 563 -32.51 -0.10 -6.94
CA PRO A 563 -33.07 -1.46 -6.86
C PRO A 563 -32.12 -2.55 -7.35
N ASN A 564 -31.18 -2.23 -8.25
CA ASN A 564 -30.19 -3.18 -8.78
C ASN A 564 -28.81 -3.09 -8.10
N ILE A 565 -28.73 -2.56 -6.88
CA ILE A 565 -27.53 -2.57 -6.04
C ILE A 565 -27.86 -3.28 -4.72
N VAL A 566 -26.95 -4.12 -4.22
CA VAL A 566 -27.16 -4.87 -2.97
C VAL A 566 -27.16 -3.90 -1.79
N ARG A 567 -28.34 -3.73 -1.18
CA ARG A 567 -28.61 -2.69 -0.19
C ARG A 567 -28.02 -3.03 1.19
N LEU A 568 -27.26 -2.08 1.75
CA LEU A 568 -26.83 -2.10 3.15
C LEU A 568 -28.05 -1.94 4.09
N VAL A 569 -28.07 -2.68 5.19
CA VAL A 569 -29.10 -2.62 6.25
C VAL A 569 -28.56 -1.94 7.51
N GLY A 570 -27.24 -1.98 7.72
CA GLY A 570 -26.53 -1.33 8.81
C GLY A 570 -25.20 -2.04 9.08
N CYS A 571 -24.52 -1.64 10.15
CA CYS A 571 -23.28 -2.29 10.62
C CYS A 571 -23.30 -2.49 12.14
N ALA A 572 -22.49 -3.41 12.65
CA ALA A 572 -22.37 -3.68 14.07
C ALA A 572 -20.94 -4.02 14.46
N TRP A 573 -20.57 -3.72 15.70
CA TRP A 573 -19.27 -4.04 16.30
C TRP A 573 -19.41 -4.04 17.83
N THR A 574 -18.54 -4.79 18.50
CA THR A 574 -18.25 -4.64 19.94
C THR A 574 -16.83 -4.13 20.17
N ILE A 575 -15.92 -4.33 19.21
CA ILE A 575 -14.51 -3.92 19.18
C ILE A 575 -14.07 -3.62 17.74
N GLU A 576 -12.93 -2.96 17.54
CA GLU A 576 -12.46 -2.62 16.17
C GLU A 576 -12.18 -3.83 15.27
N THR A 577 -12.07 -5.03 15.85
CA THR A 577 -11.70 -6.26 15.14
C THR A 577 -12.87 -7.20 14.84
N ASP A 578 -14.11 -6.89 15.29
CA ASP A 578 -15.33 -7.67 15.01
C ASP A 578 -16.36 -6.93 14.15
N LEU A 579 -15.97 -5.79 13.56
CA LEU A 579 -16.80 -5.00 12.65
C LEU A 579 -17.42 -5.87 11.54
N GLN A 580 -18.75 -5.79 11.45
CA GLN A 580 -19.56 -6.50 10.46
C GLN A 580 -20.53 -5.56 9.75
N ALA A 581 -20.64 -5.73 8.43
CA ALA A 581 -21.60 -5.01 7.59
C ALA A 581 -22.75 -5.94 7.20
N LEU A 582 -23.99 -5.52 7.44
CA LEU A 582 -25.18 -6.31 7.15
C LEU A 582 -25.82 -5.84 5.85
N PHE A 583 -25.88 -6.72 4.87
CA PHE A 583 -26.55 -6.52 3.58
C PHE A 583 -27.84 -7.35 3.51
N GLU A 584 -28.75 -6.99 2.61
CA GLU A 584 -29.84 -7.90 2.25
C GLU A 584 -29.29 -9.26 1.77
N TYR A 585 -29.96 -10.34 2.16
CA TYR A 585 -29.63 -11.68 1.67
C TYR A 585 -30.17 -11.86 0.25
N MET A 586 -29.46 -12.65 -0.56
CA MET A 586 -29.75 -12.88 -1.97
C MET A 586 -29.86 -14.39 -2.17
N GLU A 587 -31.10 -14.89 -2.23
CA GLU A 587 -31.41 -16.32 -2.05
C GLU A 587 -30.85 -17.21 -3.17
N ASN A 588 -30.73 -16.68 -4.39
CA ASN A 588 -30.33 -17.44 -5.57
C ASN A 588 -28.81 -17.33 -5.87
N GLY A 589 -28.02 -16.79 -4.93
CA GLY A 589 -26.55 -16.81 -5.00
C GLY A 589 -25.97 -15.79 -5.98
N ASP A 590 -24.82 -16.13 -6.58
CA ASP A 590 -24.15 -15.31 -7.59
C ASP A 590 -24.43 -15.78 -9.04
N LEU A 591 -24.29 -14.87 -10.00
CA LEU A 591 -24.58 -15.14 -11.41
C LEU A 591 -23.63 -16.20 -12.01
N ARG A 592 -22.40 -16.35 -11.50
CA ARG A 592 -21.44 -17.34 -11.99
C ARG A 592 -21.90 -18.76 -11.67
N ASP A 593 -22.40 -18.98 -10.48
CA ASP A 593 -22.89 -20.29 -10.04
C ASP A 593 -24.25 -20.61 -10.68
N TYR A 594 -25.14 -19.62 -10.84
CA TYR A 594 -26.38 -19.77 -11.64
C TYR A 594 -26.08 -20.19 -13.09
N LEU A 595 -25.13 -19.55 -13.79
CA LEU A 595 -24.76 -19.92 -15.16
C LEU A 595 -24.11 -21.32 -15.27
N VAL A 596 -23.57 -21.88 -14.17
CA VAL A 596 -23.08 -23.26 -14.12
C VAL A 596 -24.22 -24.27 -13.99
N ASP A 597 -25.31 -23.95 -13.30
CA ASP A 597 -26.40 -24.89 -12.99
C ASP A 597 -26.99 -25.53 -14.28
N PRO A 598 -26.98 -26.86 -14.43
CA PRO A 598 -27.62 -27.56 -15.55
C PRO A 598 -29.08 -27.18 -15.81
N ASN A 599 -29.79 -26.62 -14.82
CA ASN A 599 -31.18 -26.21 -14.90
C ASN A 599 -31.39 -24.77 -15.42
N SER A 600 -30.35 -23.91 -15.46
CA SER A 600 -30.47 -22.53 -15.97
C SER A 600 -30.64 -22.50 -17.51
N PRO A 601 -31.35 -21.51 -18.09
CA PRO A 601 -31.55 -21.42 -19.54
C PRO A 601 -30.22 -21.30 -20.31
N ARG A 602 -29.96 -22.23 -21.23
CA ARG A 602 -28.70 -22.31 -22.03
C ARG A 602 -28.71 -21.49 -23.32
N HIS A 603 -29.58 -20.49 -23.38
CA HIS A 603 -29.73 -19.55 -24.49
C HIS A 603 -30.31 -18.26 -23.93
N TRP A 604 -30.12 -17.15 -24.64
CA TRP A 604 -30.73 -15.87 -24.27
C TRP A 604 -32.24 -16.00 -24.15
N SER A 605 -32.71 -15.91 -22.90
CA SER A 605 -34.10 -15.89 -22.49
C SER A 605 -34.48 -14.47 -22.08
N GLN A 606 -35.77 -14.21 -21.89
CA GLN A 606 -36.22 -12.95 -21.29
C GLN A 606 -35.60 -12.73 -19.90
N GLU A 607 -35.35 -13.81 -19.15
CA GLU A 607 -34.70 -13.79 -17.84
C GLU A 607 -33.24 -13.32 -17.95
N LEU A 608 -32.40 -13.96 -18.78
CA LEU A 608 -31.01 -13.52 -19.00
C LEU A 608 -30.94 -12.07 -19.54
N LEU A 609 -31.84 -11.68 -20.44
CA LEU A 609 -31.94 -10.29 -20.90
C LEU A 609 -32.32 -9.32 -19.78
N GLN A 610 -33.20 -9.71 -18.85
CA GLN A 610 -33.53 -8.88 -17.69
C GLN A 610 -32.36 -8.76 -16.72
N LEU A 611 -31.64 -9.84 -16.42
CA LEU A 611 -30.43 -9.80 -15.57
C LEU A 611 -29.36 -8.87 -16.19
N ALA A 612 -29.24 -8.85 -17.52
CA ALA A 612 -28.36 -7.92 -18.22
C ALA A 612 -28.84 -6.45 -18.15
N VAL A 613 -30.14 -6.19 -18.25
CA VAL A 613 -30.74 -4.84 -18.05
C VAL A 613 -30.53 -4.36 -16.60
N ASP A 614 -30.76 -5.23 -15.62
CA ASP A 614 -30.57 -4.97 -14.20
C ASP A 614 -29.13 -4.51 -13.88
N MET A 615 -28.13 -5.23 -14.40
CA MET A 615 -26.72 -4.89 -14.22
C MET A 615 -26.34 -3.54 -14.84
N ILE A 616 -26.80 -3.23 -16.07
CA ILE A 616 -26.42 -1.98 -16.74
C ILE A 616 -27.12 -0.76 -16.12
N GLU A 617 -28.35 -0.90 -15.60
CA GLU A 617 -29.01 0.17 -14.84
C GLU A 617 -28.25 0.49 -13.54
N ALA A 618 -27.70 -0.52 -12.85
CA ALA A 618 -26.83 -0.30 -11.69
C ALA A 618 -25.55 0.50 -12.05
N LEU A 619 -24.96 0.23 -13.21
CA LEU A 619 -23.84 1.02 -13.73
C LEU A 619 -24.26 2.45 -14.09
N VAL A 620 -25.40 2.64 -14.77
CA VAL A 620 -25.97 3.97 -15.08
C VAL A 620 -26.14 4.80 -13.80
N TYR A 621 -26.62 4.19 -12.72
CA TYR A 621 -26.74 4.85 -11.42
C TYR A 621 -25.38 5.34 -10.90
N VAL A 622 -24.37 4.48 -10.73
CA VAL A 622 -23.08 4.89 -10.16
C VAL A 622 -22.26 5.81 -11.09
N HIS A 623 -22.40 5.64 -12.41
CA HIS A 623 -21.80 6.52 -13.42
C HIS A 623 -22.43 7.92 -13.46
N SER A 624 -23.60 8.13 -12.85
CA SER A 624 -24.31 9.41 -12.80
C SER A 624 -23.91 10.34 -11.63
N PHE A 625 -23.11 9.84 -10.68
CA PHE A 625 -22.61 10.65 -9.57
C PHE A 625 -21.73 11.81 -10.07
N THR A 626 -21.55 12.84 -9.23
CA THR A 626 -20.68 13.99 -9.55
C THR A 626 -19.68 14.22 -8.40
N PRO A 627 -18.39 13.88 -8.57
CA PRO A 627 -17.79 13.19 -9.72
C PRO A 627 -18.34 11.76 -9.92
N PRO A 628 -18.25 11.18 -11.14
CA PRO A 628 -18.68 9.80 -11.39
C PRO A 628 -17.95 8.78 -10.51
N LEU A 629 -18.66 7.74 -10.08
CA LEU A 629 -18.10 6.58 -9.39
C LEU A 629 -17.89 5.44 -10.40
N VAL A 630 -16.71 4.83 -10.39
CA VAL A 630 -16.37 3.67 -11.25
C VAL A 630 -16.32 2.41 -10.40
N HIS A 631 -16.95 1.31 -10.84
CA HIS A 631 -17.09 0.06 -10.07
C HIS A 631 -15.76 -0.70 -9.93
N ARG A 632 -15.04 -0.86 -11.05
CA ARG A 632 -13.66 -1.39 -11.19
C ARG A 632 -13.44 -2.89 -10.90
N ASP A 633 -14.37 -3.59 -10.26
CA ASP A 633 -14.32 -5.05 -10.06
C ASP A 633 -15.64 -5.75 -10.46
N LEU A 634 -16.20 -5.37 -11.62
CA LEU A 634 -17.43 -5.98 -12.15
C LEU A 634 -17.14 -7.34 -12.79
N LYS A 635 -17.81 -8.38 -12.30
CA LYS A 635 -17.72 -9.77 -12.76
C LYS A 635 -18.98 -10.52 -12.32
N SER A 636 -19.27 -11.67 -12.93
CA SER A 636 -20.43 -12.51 -12.57
C SER A 636 -20.52 -12.88 -11.08
N ARG A 637 -19.39 -13.04 -10.38
CA ARG A 637 -19.36 -13.29 -8.92
C ARG A 637 -19.74 -12.08 -8.05
N ASN A 638 -19.70 -10.88 -8.61
CA ASN A 638 -20.07 -9.62 -7.95
C ASN A 638 -21.47 -9.16 -8.38
N VAL A 639 -22.28 -10.09 -8.91
CA VAL A 639 -23.68 -9.90 -9.29
C VAL A 639 -24.50 -10.99 -8.61
N LEU A 640 -25.37 -10.59 -7.69
CA LEU A 640 -26.18 -11.50 -6.87
C LEU A 640 -27.64 -11.50 -7.33
N LEU A 641 -28.34 -12.62 -7.10
CA LEU A 641 -29.69 -12.87 -7.59
C LEU A 641 -30.71 -12.99 -6.42
N SER A 642 -31.75 -12.16 -6.43
CA SER A 642 -32.82 -12.21 -5.42
C SER A 642 -33.77 -13.39 -5.64
N SER A 643 -34.62 -13.70 -4.66
CA SER A 643 -35.66 -14.74 -4.80
C SER A 643 -36.57 -14.57 -6.03
N GLU A 644 -36.77 -13.34 -6.48
CA GLU A 644 -37.57 -12.94 -7.65
C GLU A 644 -36.80 -12.96 -8.98
N MET A 645 -35.55 -13.43 -8.99
CA MET A 645 -34.63 -13.39 -10.14
C MET A 645 -34.31 -11.97 -10.64
N GLN A 646 -34.20 -11.00 -9.73
CA GLN A 646 -33.61 -9.69 -10.02
C GLN A 646 -32.08 -9.75 -9.78
N ALA A 647 -31.28 -9.21 -10.71
CA ALA A 647 -29.84 -9.02 -10.48
C ALA A 647 -29.54 -7.73 -9.71
N LYS A 648 -28.58 -7.82 -8.78
CA LYS A 648 -28.03 -6.69 -8.03
C LYS A 648 -26.49 -6.74 -7.98
N VAL A 649 -25.84 -5.61 -8.24
CA VAL A 649 -24.37 -5.46 -8.21
C VAL A 649 -23.88 -5.25 -6.77
N THR A 650 -22.69 -5.78 -6.44
CA THR A 650 -22.09 -5.73 -5.08
C THR A 650 -20.55 -5.66 -5.10
N ASP A 651 -19.95 -5.52 -3.91
CA ASP A 651 -18.50 -5.53 -3.64
C ASP A 651 -17.73 -4.29 -4.15
N PHE A 652 -18.25 -3.10 -3.81
CA PHE A 652 -17.72 -1.79 -4.17
C PHE A 652 -16.37 -1.41 -3.50
N GLY A 653 -15.68 -2.33 -2.81
CA GLY A 653 -14.41 -2.03 -2.13
C GLY A 653 -13.29 -1.55 -3.07
N ALA A 654 -13.35 -1.94 -4.35
CA ALA A 654 -12.45 -1.48 -5.41
C ALA A 654 -12.87 -0.13 -6.04
N SER A 655 -14.12 0.31 -5.83
CA SER A 655 -14.74 1.43 -6.55
C SER A 655 -14.19 2.80 -6.12
N ARG A 656 -14.03 3.74 -7.05
CA ARG A 656 -13.42 5.06 -6.77
C ARG A 656 -14.10 6.18 -7.56
N TYR A 657 -14.13 7.37 -6.95
CA TYR A 657 -14.64 8.60 -7.57
C TYR A 657 -13.60 9.19 -8.53
N LYS A 658 -14.04 9.70 -9.68
CA LYS A 658 -13.18 10.32 -10.71
C LYS A 658 -12.75 11.74 -10.30
N SER A 659 -11.71 11.85 -9.46
CA SER A 659 -11.00 13.11 -9.21
C SER A 659 -10.15 13.51 -10.44
N LYS A 660 -9.55 14.72 -10.41
CA LYS A 660 -8.73 15.22 -11.53
C LYS A 660 -7.24 14.89 -11.44
N ASP A 661 -6.76 14.52 -10.24
CA ASP A 661 -5.34 14.59 -9.90
C ASP A 661 -4.80 13.28 -9.26
N GLU A 662 -5.61 12.22 -9.16
CA GLU A 662 -5.22 10.94 -8.53
C GLU A 662 -4.97 9.80 -9.54
N THR A 663 -3.93 9.02 -9.31
CA THR A 663 -3.57 7.84 -10.11
C THR A 663 -4.35 6.60 -9.65
N MET A 664 -5.16 6.03 -10.55
CA MET A 664 -6.05 4.91 -10.22
C MET A 664 -5.31 3.54 -10.21
N THR A 665 -4.81 3.14 -9.04
CA THR A 665 -4.02 1.91 -8.84
C THR A 665 -4.79 0.62 -9.12
N ALA A 666 -4.20 -0.29 -9.90
CA ALA A 666 -4.82 -1.57 -10.27
C ALA A 666 -5.11 -2.47 -9.06
N ALA A 667 -6.30 -3.08 -9.03
CA ALA A 667 -6.74 -3.94 -7.93
C ALA A 667 -6.27 -5.40 -8.10
N VAL A 668 -5.89 -6.05 -7.00
CA VAL A 668 -5.43 -7.45 -6.98
C VAL A 668 -6.63 -8.39 -6.91
N GLY A 669 -7.13 -8.82 -8.07
CA GLY A 669 -8.28 -9.72 -8.23
C GLY A 669 -8.22 -10.50 -9.55
N THR A 670 -9.20 -11.38 -9.79
CA THR A 670 -9.20 -12.28 -10.97
C THR A 670 -9.35 -11.50 -12.28
N GLY A 671 -8.23 -11.15 -12.91
CA GLY A 671 -8.19 -10.08 -13.92
C GLY A 671 -8.96 -10.29 -15.24
N ARG A 672 -9.60 -11.43 -15.48
CA ARG A 672 -10.23 -11.77 -16.78
C ARG A 672 -11.35 -10.80 -17.23
N TRP A 673 -11.92 -10.01 -16.32
CA TRP A 673 -12.91 -8.98 -16.64
C TRP A 673 -12.32 -7.55 -16.74
N LEU A 674 -11.01 -7.36 -16.54
CA LEU A 674 -10.35 -6.06 -16.62
C LEU A 674 -10.24 -5.56 -18.07
N ALA A 675 -10.40 -4.25 -18.24
CA ALA A 675 -10.22 -3.58 -19.52
C ALA A 675 -8.73 -3.46 -19.90
N PRO A 676 -8.38 -3.47 -21.21
CA PRO A 676 -6.99 -3.45 -21.70
C PRO A 676 -6.12 -2.35 -21.09
N GLU A 677 -6.66 -1.13 -20.97
CA GLU A 677 -5.98 0.03 -20.40
C GLU A 677 -5.71 -0.08 -18.90
N VAL A 678 -6.53 -0.85 -18.16
CA VAL A 678 -6.31 -1.16 -16.74
C VAL A 678 -5.23 -2.22 -16.59
N ILE A 679 -5.18 -3.21 -17.51
CA ILE A 679 -4.14 -4.24 -17.55
C ILE A 679 -2.78 -3.61 -17.91
N SER A 680 -2.76 -2.71 -18.89
CA SER A 680 -1.57 -1.96 -19.33
C SER A 680 -1.11 -0.88 -18.35
N GLY A 681 -1.77 -0.71 -17.20
CA GLY A 681 -1.36 0.24 -16.16
C GLY A 681 -1.55 1.72 -16.51
N SER A 682 -2.46 2.05 -17.44
CA SER A 682 -2.79 3.44 -17.75
C SER A 682 -3.25 4.17 -16.49
N SER A 683 -2.72 5.37 -16.24
CA SER A 683 -3.23 6.28 -15.21
C SER A 683 -4.51 7.01 -15.63
N LYS A 684 -4.93 6.86 -16.89
CA LYS A 684 -6.11 7.49 -17.50
C LYS A 684 -7.07 6.41 -17.99
N TYR A 685 -8.13 6.19 -17.23
CA TYR A 685 -9.31 5.41 -17.60
C TYR A 685 -10.51 5.89 -16.77
N ASP A 686 -11.72 5.49 -17.13
CA ASP A 686 -12.94 5.97 -16.48
C ASP A 686 -14.11 4.98 -16.49
N GLN A 687 -15.36 5.45 -16.51
CA GLN A 687 -16.58 4.64 -16.60
C GLN A 687 -16.56 3.58 -17.72
N SER A 688 -15.80 3.82 -18.79
CA SER A 688 -15.54 2.89 -19.90
C SER A 688 -14.92 1.54 -19.48
N VAL A 689 -14.26 1.43 -18.32
CA VAL A 689 -13.73 0.14 -17.83
C VAL A 689 -14.85 -0.80 -17.40
N ASP A 690 -15.89 -0.27 -16.74
CA ASP A 690 -17.04 -1.06 -16.28
C ASP A 690 -17.89 -1.53 -17.46
N VAL A 691 -17.95 -0.72 -18.53
CA VAL A 691 -18.58 -1.10 -19.81
C VAL A 691 -17.86 -2.27 -20.45
N PHE A 692 -16.52 -2.28 -20.47
CA PHE A 692 -15.74 -3.42 -20.94
C PHE A 692 -16.00 -4.66 -20.07
N SER A 693 -15.92 -4.53 -18.75
CA SER A 693 -16.22 -5.61 -17.80
C SER A 693 -17.64 -6.17 -17.98
N PHE A 694 -18.63 -5.32 -18.22
CA PHE A 694 -20.00 -5.72 -18.58
C PHE A 694 -20.05 -6.51 -19.89
N GLY A 695 -19.32 -6.07 -20.93
CA GLY A 695 -19.15 -6.83 -22.18
C GLY A 695 -18.54 -8.22 -21.98
N VAL A 696 -17.59 -8.36 -21.04
CA VAL A 696 -17.04 -9.67 -20.65
C VAL A 696 -18.10 -10.53 -19.93
N VAL A 697 -18.92 -9.94 -19.05
CA VAL A 697 -20.03 -10.65 -18.40
C VAL A 697 -21.09 -11.08 -19.42
N LEU A 698 -21.40 -10.29 -20.46
CA LEU A 698 -22.30 -10.73 -21.54
C LEU A 698 -21.76 -11.96 -22.30
N SER A 699 -20.45 -12.02 -22.56
CA SER A 699 -19.80 -13.21 -23.15
C SER A 699 -19.88 -14.43 -22.22
N GLU A 700 -19.73 -14.23 -20.92
CA GLU A 700 -19.89 -15.27 -19.89
C GLU A 700 -21.34 -15.77 -19.75
N MET A 701 -22.33 -14.88 -19.87
CA MET A 701 -23.75 -15.25 -19.89
C MET A 701 -24.13 -16.04 -21.15
N ASP A 702 -23.58 -15.66 -22.31
CA ASP A 702 -23.84 -16.33 -23.58
C ASP A 702 -23.18 -17.71 -23.70
N THR A 703 -21.93 -17.83 -23.23
CA THR A 703 -21.15 -19.07 -23.32
C THR A 703 -21.35 -20.01 -22.14
N HIS A 704 -21.86 -19.51 -21.01
CA HIS A 704 -21.87 -20.18 -19.71
C HIS A 704 -20.50 -20.69 -19.22
N THR A 705 -19.38 -20.32 -19.85
CA THR A 705 -18.02 -20.69 -19.42
C THR A 705 -17.31 -19.50 -18.77
N ILE A 706 -16.16 -19.73 -18.13
CA ILE A 706 -15.32 -18.64 -17.63
C ILE A 706 -14.75 -17.91 -18.86
N PRO A 707 -14.66 -16.56 -18.87
CA PRO A 707 -14.08 -15.84 -20.01
C PRO A 707 -12.74 -16.41 -20.44
N TYR A 708 -12.55 -16.62 -21.75
CA TYR A 708 -11.35 -17.22 -22.36
C TYR A 708 -11.06 -18.69 -21.97
N ASP A 709 -12.05 -19.47 -21.49
CA ASP A 709 -11.85 -20.91 -21.18
C ASP A 709 -11.62 -21.77 -22.44
N ASP A 710 -11.92 -21.28 -23.65
CA ASP A 710 -11.72 -21.97 -24.93
C ASP A 710 -10.31 -21.78 -25.52
N VAL A 711 -9.59 -20.73 -25.13
CA VAL A 711 -8.31 -20.34 -25.75
C VAL A 711 -7.17 -21.30 -25.38
N ARG A 712 -6.36 -21.69 -26.38
CA ARG A 712 -5.23 -22.62 -26.22
C ARG A 712 -3.94 -21.99 -26.74
N GLY A 713 -2.81 -22.34 -26.14
CA GLY A 713 -1.49 -22.03 -26.66
C GLY A 713 -1.10 -22.96 -27.83
N ALA A 714 0.02 -22.67 -28.50
CA ALA A 714 0.51 -23.44 -29.64
C ALA A 714 0.78 -24.94 -29.34
N ASN A 715 0.92 -25.30 -28.07
CA ASN A 715 1.08 -26.67 -27.58
C ASN A 715 -0.27 -27.37 -27.24
N GLY A 716 -1.40 -26.76 -27.56
CA GLY A 716 -2.75 -27.29 -27.27
C GLY A 716 -3.20 -27.16 -25.81
N ASN A 717 -2.37 -26.66 -24.89
CA ASN A 717 -2.73 -26.47 -23.49
C ASN A 717 -3.55 -25.18 -23.27
N ARG A 718 -4.27 -25.13 -22.15
CA ARG A 718 -4.91 -23.90 -21.66
C ARG A 718 -3.83 -22.84 -21.37
N LEU A 719 -4.07 -21.60 -21.79
CA LEU A 719 -3.21 -20.47 -21.41
C LEU A 719 -3.39 -20.14 -19.92
N ASN A 720 -2.33 -19.62 -19.30
CA ASN A 720 -2.40 -19.08 -17.93
C ASN A 720 -3.03 -17.68 -17.95
N ASP A 721 -3.47 -17.20 -16.78
CA ASP A 721 -4.14 -15.90 -16.67
C ASP A 721 -3.25 -14.74 -17.15
N ILE A 722 -1.95 -14.78 -16.87
CA ILE A 722 -0.99 -13.71 -17.24
C ILE A 722 -0.91 -13.57 -18.77
N ALA A 723 -0.77 -14.67 -19.52
CA ALA A 723 -0.73 -14.62 -20.98
C ALA A 723 -2.08 -14.18 -21.58
N ILE A 724 -3.20 -14.59 -20.98
CA ILE A 724 -4.54 -14.11 -21.40
C ILE A 724 -4.66 -12.59 -21.21
N LEU A 725 -4.22 -12.06 -20.07
CA LEU A 725 -4.20 -10.63 -19.79
C LEU A 725 -3.30 -9.87 -20.78
N GLN A 726 -2.10 -10.39 -21.09
CA GLN A 726 -1.19 -9.78 -22.05
C GLN A 726 -1.76 -9.76 -23.48
N LEU A 727 -2.48 -10.83 -23.89
CA LEU A 727 -3.15 -10.88 -25.20
C LEU A 727 -4.37 -9.93 -25.26
N VAL A 728 -5.08 -9.70 -24.15
CA VAL A 728 -6.16 -8.70 -24.07
C VAL A 728 -5.59 -7.27 -24.08
N ALA A 729 -4.53 -7.01 -23.32
CA ALA A 729 -3.83 -5.72 -23.28
C ALA A 729 -3.32 -5.29 -24.67
N THR A 730 -2.77 -6.24 -25.44
CA THR A 730 -2.30 -6.03 -26.83
C THR A 730 -3.41 -6.12 -27.88
N GLY A 731 -4.66 -6.40 -27.49
CA GLY A 731 -5.81 -6.49 -28.40
C GLY A 731 -5.85 -7.73 -29.30
N GLN A 732 -4.92 -8.67 -29.10
CA GLN A 732 -4.81 -9.94 -29.83
C GLN A 732 -5.86 -10.97 -29.39
N LEU A 733 -6.47 -10.78 -28.21
CA LEU A 733 -7.54 -11.62 -27.69
C LEU A 733 -8.71 -10.76 -27.20
N ARG A 734 -9.94 -11.18 -27.55
CA ARG A 734 -11.20 -10.65 -27.01
C ARG A 734 -12.13 -11.82 -26.63
N PRO A 735 -13.12 -11.60 -25.73
CA PRO A 735 -14.13 -12.59 -25.43
C PRO A 735 -14.90 -13.05 -26.68
N ARG A 736 -15.48 -14.25 -26.61
CA ARG A 736 -16.19 -14.89 -27.72
C ARG A 736 -17.66 -15.11 -27.38
N PHE A 737 -18.47 -15.15 -28.43
CA PHE A 737 -19.90 -15.43 -28.36
C PHE A 737 -20.21 -16.71 -29.14
N GLY A 738 -21.13 -17.53 -28.62
CA GLY A 738 -21.63 -18.72 -29.27
C GLY A 738 -22.48 -18.39 -30.50
N ALA A 739 -22.68 -19.39 -31.36
CA ALA A 739 -23.50 -19.25 -32.57
C ALA A 739 -25.00 -19.01 -32.30
N SER A 740 -25.43 -19.13 -31.04
CA SER A 740 -26.78 -18.88 -30.53
C SER A 740 -27.00 -17.47 -29.97
N CYS A 741 -25.96 -16.62 -29.91
CA CYS A 741 -26.10 -15.24 -29.44
C CYS A 741 -26.92 -14.40 -30.45
N PRO A 742 -27.97 -13.66 -30.02
CA PRO A 742 -28.69 -12.75 -30.91
C PRO A 742 -27.74 -11.74 -31.59
N PRO A 743 -27.82 -11.54 -32.93
CA PRO A 743 -26.89 -10.65 -33.64
C PRO A 743 -26.82 -9.23 -33.08
N GLU A 744 -27.96 -8.67 -32.68
CA GLU A 744 -28.09 -7.34 -32.12
C GLU A 744 -27.40 -7.23 -30.75
N LEU A 745 -27.57 -8.25 -29.89
CA LEU A 745 -26.91 -8.31 -28.58
C LEU A 745 -25.40 -8.52 -28.73
N ARG A 746 -24.99 -9.36 -29.69
CA ARG A 746 -23.58 -9.57 -30.01
C ARG A 746 -22.92 -8.29 -30.49
N MET A 747 -23.53 -7.52 -31.39
CA MET A 747 -23.00 -6.23 -31.85
C MET A 747 -22.87 -5.21 -30.72
N LEU A 748 -23.83 -5.18 -29.79
CA LEU A 748 -23.76 -4.33 -28.60
C LEU A 748 -22.59 -4.75 -27.68
N ALA A 749 -22.44 -6.05 -27.43
CA ALA A 749 -21.38 -6.58 -26.58
C ALA A 749 -19.98 -6.43 -27.21
N GLU A 750 -19.82 -6.63 -28.53
CA GLU A 750 -18.57 -6.39 -29.25
C GLU A 750 -18.15 -4.91 -29.24
N ARG A 751 -19.11 -3.97 -29.23
CA ARG A 751 -18.85 -2.53 -28.99
C ARG A 751 -18.46 -2.22 -27.54
N CYS A 752 -19.05 -2.89 -26.55
CA CYS A 752 -18.61 -2.77 -25.16
C CYS A 752 -17.17 -3.28 -24.98
N LEU A 753 -16.77 -4.27 -25.79
CA LEU A 753 -15.43 -4.87 -25.86
C LEU A 753 -14.49 -4.19 -26.86
N ALA A 754 -14.67 -2.88 -27.13
CA ALA A 754 -13.73 -2.11 -27.94
C ALA A 754 -12.36 -1.94 -27.24
N GLN A 755 -11.28 -1.90 -28.02
CA GLN A 755 -9.92 -1.79 -27.45
C GLN A 755 -9.69 -0.37 -26.92
N ASP A 756 -10.02 0.63 -27.73
CA ASP A 756 -10.03 2.04 -27.34
C ASP A 756 -11.19 2.28 -26.35
N PRO A 757 -10.94 2.89 -25.18
CA PRO A 757 -12.00 3.27 -24.24
C PRO A 757 -13.03 4.24 -24.83
N GLU A 758 -12.63 5.15 -25.73
CA GLU A 758 -13.49 6.19 -26.31
C GLU A 758 -14.43 5.62 -27.39
N GLU A 759 -14.15 4.44 -27.95
CA GLU A 759 -15.06 3.71 -28.85
C GLU A 759 -16.23 3.03 -28.11
N ARG A 760 -16.13 2.87 -26.78
CA ARG A 760 -17.12 2.13 -25.99
C ARG A 760 -18.37 2.99 -25.72
N PRO A 761 -19.59 2.48 -25.97
CA PRO A 761 -20.82 3.21 -25.64
C PRO A 761 -20.94 3.43 -24.12
N PRO A 762 -21.28 4.65 -23.64
CA PRO A 762 -21.49 4.88 -22.22
C PRO A 762 -22.70 4.09 -21.70
N ALA A 763 -22.70 3.74 -20.42
CA ALA A 763 -23.66 2.79 -19.84
C ALA A 763 -25.15 3.10 -20.15
N HIS A 764 -25.53 4.39 -20.23
CA HIS A 764 -26.91 4.80 -20.54
C HIS A 764 -27.32 4.52 -22.00
N VAL A 765 -26.37 4.52 -22.94
CA VAL A 765 -26.59 4.09 -24.33
C VAL A 765 -26.74 2.57 -24.38
N VAL A 766 -25.89 1.83 -23.66
CA VAL A 766 -25.98 0.37 -23.55
C VAL A 766 -27.33 -0.06 -22.96
N ALA A 767 -27.77 0.59 -21.89
CA ALA A 767 -29.07 0.34 -21.27
C ALA A 767 -30.26 0.63 -22.21
N TYR A 768 -30.18 1.69 -23.00
CA TYR A 768 -31.19 1.99 -24.02
C TYR A 768 -31.23 0.93 -25.12
N GLU A 769 -30.09 0.58 -25.72
CA GLU A 769 -30.01 -0.41 -26.79
C GLU A 769 -30.44 -1.81 -26.31
N LEU A 770 -30.02 -2.21 -25.11
CA LEU A 770 -30.41 -3.50 -24.52
C LEU A 770 -31.92 -3.59 -24.25
N ARG A 771 -32.56 -2.48 -23.81
CA ARG A 771 -34.02 -2.38 -23.68
C ARG A 771 -34.76 -2.44 -25.03
N VAL A 772 -34.14 -1.99 -26.12
CA VAL A 772 -34.70 -2.14 -27.48
C VAL A 772 -34.62 -3.62 -27.91
N ILE A 773 -33.48 -4.29 -27.68
CA ILE A 773 -33.28 -5.72 -27.95
C ILE A 773 -34.27 -6.58 -27.14
N GLN A 774 -34.46 -6.28 -25.85
CA GLN A 774 -35.44 -6.97 -25.00
C GLN A 774 -36.86 -6.89 -25.58
N ARG A 775 -37.24 -5.74 -26.16
CA ARG A 775 -38.56 -5.53 -26.78
C ARG A 775 -38.71 -6.19 -28.15
N SER A 776 -37.67 -6.23 -28.98
CA SER A 776 -37.75 -6.92 -30.27
C SER A 776 -37.90 -8.43 -30.08
N HIS A 777 -37.14 -9.03 -29.16
CA HIS A 777 -37.31 -10.44 -28.79
C HIS A 777 -38.67 -10.76 -28.18
N TYR A 778 -39.26 -9.84 -27.40
CA TYR A 778 -40.62 -9.96 -26.87
C TYR A 778 -41.72 -9.93 -27.95
N THR A 779 -41.38 -9.58 -29.20
CA THR A 779 -42.34 -9.51 -30.33
C THR A 779 -42.18 -10.71 -31.29
N LEU A 780 -41.33 -11.68 -30.97
CA LEU A 780 -41.01 -12.86 -31.81
C LEU A 780 -41.26 -14.20 -31.09
N LEU A 781 -41.90 -14.16 -29.91
CA LEU A 781 -42.34 -15.30 -29.10
C LEU A 781 -43.85 -15.23 -28.85
#